data_AF-A0A524G2V6-F1
#
_entry.id   AF-A0A524G2V6-F1
#
_cell.length_a   1.000
_cell.length_b   1.000
_cell.length_c   1.000
_cell.angle_alpha   90.00
_cell.angle_beta   90.00
_cell.angle_gamma   90.00
#
_symmetry.space_group_name_H-M   'P 1'
#
loop_
_entity.id
_entity.type
_entity.pdbx_description
1 polymer ?
#
loop_
_entity_poly.entity_id
_entity_poly.type
_entity_poly.pdbx_seq_one_letter_code
_entity_poly.pdbx_strand_id
1 'polypeptide(L)'
;MIRLIGVLTHGGVPIKVKSSMDAEGELILGPLIEAAKALSHVMGSGEVRKLGFQDNTLIVTESKKGYTIVALVSKAEGYMDSLLRVISDAIDESDIALADGAVNDNHIVIIEDIVGTYVRDHIETGFPETLEMVWEPIVKTMRQDSKLSVTVNEVEALLERSELTEKWSEFKAEISGSLEDALDCALQGEFDRACAIAMTIDSALAGVFAIKMGALTHSMTKLVSPALAELIDVATQLSDDYPFADMARTLVGYITGANIPADYARAFREAIRRFEFKNDTEHLLLGFLFLDARVTDFPDFAANLVKLYREKSEIVCSFIEAMNERGKLFEKVYSITSYDGFRDELGVYKSNITSILGSINWVMDSDLLWELKKEGKGIEIGITASLKLQNYIAVLTALAESPVLTIGERREILEEVLMLYKDYFRGLMKSDIPLFAYTLDSVFQSMSVAQAEYYFLVTGEIRDQHMDQSIEFVSDIFAVIDEEWPKSRVRFSLFVVANALCPVLTRAKTMPEVGIRTVYLAMRLLDINTVDASQITKPETYATYFGNTISTLTSIASQLLEGDERNKVLKRCVEVILDIQEWFVSKGVICRDDIITASFHSTLVLNILDDSELEKVTNKIIALNRITVQDTKKYDYEVAMMASPFIEVLIYAWKKLDSDIYLKLARATFDTAYTAWIKYGFHEKAENFKKKYGEVWS
;
A
#
# COMPACT_ATOMS: atom_id res chain seq x y z
N MET A 1 -13.71 -4.37 8.61
CA MET A 1 -13.03 -5.39 9.43
C MET A 1 -14.05 -6.46 9.76
N ILE A 2 -13.66 -7.74 9.76
CA ILE A 2 -14.50 -8.81 10.32
C ILE A 2 -14.47 -8.64 11.84
N ARG A 3 -15.61 -8.25 12.40
CA ARG A 3 -15.77 -8.11 13.86
C ARG A 3 -16.08 -9.46 14.49
N LEU A 4 -16.81 -10.28 13.74
CA LEU A 4 -17.21 -11.61 14.16
C LEU A 4 -17.41 -12.50 12.94
N ILE A 5 -17.04 -13.77 13.06
CA ILE A 5 -17.43 -14.84 12.15
C ILE A 5 -17.79 -16.08 12.94
N GLY A 6 -18.83 -16.79 12.51
CA GLY A 6 -19.28 -17.99 13.21
C GLY A 6 -20.00 -18.98 12.31
N VAL A 7 -20.01 -20.23 12.76
CA VAL A 7 -20.78 -21.31 12.16
C VAL A 7 -21.73 -21.85 13.23
N LEU A 8 -23.00 -21.90 12.86
CA LEU A 8 -24.11 -22.34 13.69
C LEU A 8 -24.75 -23.59 13.06
N THR A 9 -25.26 -24.48 13.89
CA THR A 9 -26.13 -25.60 13.45
C THR A 9 -27.60 -25.16 13.44
N HIS A 10 -28.50 -26.09 13.10
CA HIS A 10 -29.93 -25.87 13.08
C HIS A 10 -30.45 -25.33 14.43
N GLY A 11 -31.34 -24.34 14.40
CA GLY A 11 -31.85 -23.68 15.61
C GLY A 11 -30.90 -22.64 16.23
N GLY A 12 -29.83 -22.25 15.52
CA GLY A 12 -28.94 -21.16 15.91
C GLY A 12 -27.92 -21.52 16.99
N VAL A 13 -27.67 -22.81 17.25
CA VAL A 13 -26.68 -23.25 18.25
C VAL A 13 -25.26 -23.06 17.68
N PRO A 14 -24.37 -22.31 18.35
CA PRO A 14 -23.02 -22.08 17.85
C PRO A 14 -22.14 -23.33 17.95
N ILE A 15 -21.46 -23.65 16.85
CA ILE A 15 -20.38 -24.65 16.81
C ILE A 15 -19.06 -23.96 17.08
N LYS A 16 -18.82 -22.86 16.35
CA LYS A 16 -17.65 -22.01 16.53
C LYS A 16 -18.01 -20.56 16.25
N VAL A 17 -17.51 -19.67 17.10
CA VAL A 17 -17.52 -18.23 16.89
C VAL A 17 -16.11 -17.72 17.13
N LYS A 18 -15.63 -16.83 16.26
CA LYS A 18 -14.43 -16.04 16.45
C LYS A 18 -14.85 -14.57 16.43
N SER A 19 -14.50 -13.85 17.49
CA SER A 19 -14.81 -12.43 17.66
C SER A 19 -13.52 -11.66 17.92
N SER A 20 -13.33 -10.54 17.22
CA SER A 20 -12.27 -9.58 17.53
C SER A 20 -12.73 -8.52 18.55
N MET A 21 -14.00 -8.57 18.97
CA MET A 21 -14.56 -7.75 20.04
C MET A 21 -14.66 -8.57 21.32
N ASP A 22 -14.27 -7.98 22.46
CA ASP A 22 -14.67 -8.44 23.80
C ASP A 22 -16.20 -8.37 23.88
N ALA A 23 -16.88 -9.49 23.62
CA ALA A 23 -18.33 -9.50 23.62
C ALA A 23 -18.85 -10.73 24.37
N GLU A 24 -19.58 -10.48 25.46
CA GLU A 24 -20.60 -11.37 26.03
C GLU A 24 -21.71 -11.73 25.00
N GLY A 25 -21.64 -11.19 23.77
CA GLY A 25 -22.62 -11.26 22.68
C GLY A 25 -22.59 -12.51 21.80
N GLU A 26 -21.68 -13.47 22.01
CA GLU A 26 -21.72 -14.78 21.31
C GLU A 26 -23.07 -15.50 21.50
N LEU A 27 -23.71 -15.28 22.67
CA LEU A 27 -25.01 -15.85 23.02
C LEU A 27 -26.21 -15.20 22.30
N ILE A 28 -26.08 -13.99 21.73
CA ILE A 28 -27.20 -13.23 21.16
C ILE A 28 -27.36 -13.47 19.65
N LEU A 29 -26.28 -13.83 18.96
CA LEU A 29 -26.26 -13.98 17.50
C LEU A 29 -27.21 -15.09 17.00
N GLY A 30 -27.13 -16.28 17.59
CA GLY A 30 -28.02 -17.40 17.25
C GLY A 30 -29.50 -17.01 17.33
N PRO A 31 -29.99 -16.54 18.49
CA PRO A 31 -31.37 -16.05 18.63
C PRO A 31 -31.75 -14.94 17.65
N LEU A 32 -30.84 -13.99 17.37
CA LEU A 32 -31.11 -12.88 16.45
C LEU A 32 -31.25 -13.36 15.00
N ILE A 33 -30.40 -14.30 14.56
CA ILE A 33 -30.47 -14.89 13.23
C ILE A 33 -31.75 -15.71 13.07
N GLU A 34 -32.09 -16.55 14.04
CA GLU A 34 -33.32 -17.35 14.01
C GLU A 34 -34.57 -16.48 14.03
N ALA A 35 -34.57 -15.38 14.82
CA ALA A 35 -35.65 -14.40 14.80
C ALA A 35 -35.78 -13.73 13.42
N ALA A 36 -34.67 -13.36 12.79
CA ALA A 36 -34.67 -12.78 11.45
C ALA A 36 -35.16 -13.77 10.38
N LYS A 37 -34.75 -15.05 10.46
CA LYS A 37 -35.23 -16.13 9.57
C LYS A 37 -36.73 -16.35 9.74
N ALA A 38 -37.23 -16.39 10.97
CA ALA A 38 -38.66 -16.51 11.25
C ALA A 38 -39.46 -15.33 10.65
N LEU A 39 -38.96 -14.09 10.82
CA LEU A 39 -39.57 -12.90 10.20
C LEU A 39 -39.53 -12.97 8.67
N SER A 40 -38.40 -13.37 8.09
CA SER A 40 -38.25 -13.56 6.64
C SER A 40 -39.20 -14.63 6.09
N HIS A 41 -39.44 -15.71 6.84
CA HIS A 41 -40.40 -16.75 6.49
C HIS A 41 -41.84 -16.20 6.45
N VAL A 42 -42.21 -15.36 7.44
CA VAL A 42 -43.50 -14.66 7.44
C VAL A 42 -43.62 -13.68 6.27
N MET A 43 -42.51 -13.05 5.86
CA MET A 43 -42.45 -12.12 4.72
C MET A 43 -42.34 -12.81 3.35
N GLY A 44 -42.26 -14.15 3.31
CA GLY A 44 -42.35 -14.95 2.09
C GLY A 44 -41.03 -15.31 1.40
N SER A 45 -39.86 -14.90 1.92
CA SER A 45 -38.57 -15.33 1.36
C SER A 45 -37.98 -16.54 2.07
N GLY A 46 -38.17 -16.67 3.39
CA GLY A 46 -37.58 -17.73 4.21
C GLY A 46 -36.06 -17.67 4.39
N GLU A 47 -35.36 -16.82 3.63
CA GLU A 47 -33.91 -16.59 3.70
C GLU A 47 -33.57 -15.19 4.20
N VAL A 48 -32.60 -15.11 5.11
CA VAL A 48 -31.91 -13.88 5.50
C VAL A 48 -30.51 -13.92 4.91
N ARG A 49 -30.15 -12.94 4.08
CA ARG A 49 -28.80 -12.82 3.51
C ARG A 49 -27.98 -11.70 4.14
N LYS A 50 -28.61 -10.56 4.44
CA LYS A 50 -27.95 -9.40 5.02
C LYS A 50 -28.86 -8.66 6.00
N LEU A 51 -28.30 -8.19 7.10
CA LEU A 51 -28.94 -7.32 8.09
C LEU A 51 -28.02 -6.13 8.41
N GLY A 52 -28.50 -4.91 8.17
CA GLY A 52 -27.74 -3.68 8.43
C GLY A 52 -27.88 -3.19 9.88
N PHE A 53 -26.77 -2.76 10.46
CA PHE A 53 -26.60 -2.25 11.82
C PHE A 53 -25.73 -1.00 11.82
N GLN A 54 -26.31 0.17 11.54
CA GLN A 54 -25.56 1.43 11.40
C GLN A 54 -24.36 1.25 10.44
N ASP A 55 -23.14 1.22 10.98
CA ASP A 55 -21.88 1.09 10.25
C ASP A 55 -21.44 -0.38 10.04
N ASN A 56 -22.26 -1.36 10.42
CA ASN A 56 -21.95 -2.78 10.29
C ASN A 56 -23.06 -3.52 9.54
N THR A 57 -22.70 -4.63 8.91
CA THR A 57 -23.62 -5.52 8.22
C THR A 57 -23.37 -6.95 8.69
N LEU A 58 -24.42 -7.63 9.16
CA LEU A 58 -24.40 -9.06 9.40
C LEU A 58 -24.76 -9.77 8.10
N ILE A 59 -23.83 -10.57 7.58
CA ILE A 59 -23.99 -11.38 6.39
C ILE A 59 -24.23 -12.82 6.83
N VAL A 60 -25.18 -13.48 6.18
CA VAL A 60 -25.60 -14.85 6.49
C VAL A 60 -25.60 -15.68 5.21
N THR A 61 -24.99 -16.86 5.27
CA THR A 61 -24.95 -17.86 4.20
C THR A 61 -25.28 -19.23 4.78
N GLU A 62 -25.96 -20.08 4.01
CA GLU A 62 -26.31 -21.44 4.43
C GLU A 62 -25.61 -22.47 3.55
N SER A 63 -25.16 -23.54 4.19
CA SER A 63 -24.60 -24.72 3.54
C SER A 63 -25.70 -25.71 3.16
N LYS A 64 -25.46 -26.54 2.14
CA LYS A 64 -26.40 -27.62 1.73
C LYS A 64 -26.61 -28.65 2.82
N LYS A 65 -25.64 -28.80 3.72
CA LYS A 65 -25.74 -29.63 4.93
C LYS A 65 -26.53 -28.98 6.08
N GLY A 66 -27.02 -27.75 5.91
CA GLY A 66 -27.90 -27.08 6.88
C GLY A 66 -27.17 -26.25 7.94
N TYR A 67 -25.86 -26.02 7.79
CA TYR A 67 -25.11 -25.12 8.67
C TYR A 67 -25.33 -23.67 8.24
N THR A 68 -25.39 -22.77 9.23
CA THR A 68 -25.49 -21.33 8.99
C THR A 68 -24.15 -20.68 9.29
N ILE A 69 -23.54 -20.05 8.29
CA ILE A 69 -22.30 -19.31 8.38
C ILE A 69 -22.65 -17.83 8.46
N VAL A 70 -22.09 -17.10 9.43
CA VAL A 70 -22.36 -15.68 9.63
C VAL A 70 -21.09 -14.87 9.81
N ALA A 71 -21.10 -13.63 9.34
CA ALA A 71 -20.07 -12.65 9.64
C ALA A 71 -20.66 -11.26 9.89
N LEU A 72 -20.18 -10.59 10.95
CA LEU A 72 -20.45 -9.17 11.20
C LEU A 72 -19.28 -8.35 10.68
N VAL A 73 -19.55 -7.52 9.68
CA VAL A 73 -18.50 -6.80 8.95
C VAL A 73 -18.79 -5.31 8.86
N SER A 74 -17.75 -4.49 8.96
CA SER A 74 -17.88 -3.03 8.86
C SER A 74 -17.54 -2.46 7.48
N LYS A 75 -16.96 -3.27 6.58
CA LYS A 75 -16.49 -2.87 5.24
C LYS A 75 -16.33 -4.10 4.35
N ALA A 76 -16.18 -3.92 3.04
CA ALA A 76 -15.89 -4.99 2.06
C ALA A 76 -16.97 -6.10 1.98
N GLU A 77 -18.26 -5.75 2.12
CA GLU A 77 -19.35 -6.73 2.23
C GLU A 77 -19.39 -7.79 1.11
N GLY A 78 -19.12 -7.40 -0.14
CA GLY A 78 -19.17 -8.33 -1.27
C GLY A 78 -18.08 -9.41 -1.19
N TYR A 79 -16.88 -9.05 -0.74
CA TYR A 79 -15.80 -10.01 -0.52
C TYR A 79 -16.08 -10.93 0.65
N MET A 80 -16.69 -10.39 1.71
CA MET A 80 -17.07 -11.15 2.90
C MET A 80 -18.18 -12.15 2.61
N ASP A 81 -19.18 -11.78 1.81
CA ASP A 81 -20.18 -12.72 1.29
C ASP A 81 -19.53 -13.87 0.51
N SER A 82 -18.52 -13.57 -0.29
CA SER A 82 -17.77 -14.57 -1.07
C SER A 82 -16.95 -15.50 -0.16
N LEU A 83 -16.32 -14.96 0.89
CA LEU A 83 -15.66 -15.76 1.93
C LEU A 83 -16.63 -16.71 2.62
N LEU A 84 -17.83 -16.25 3.02
CA LEU A 84 -18.82 -17.13 3.65
C LEU A 84 -19.27 -18.27 2.72
N ARG A 85 -19.36 -18.02 1.41
CA ARG A 85 -19.64 -19.06 0.42
C ARG A 85 -18.50 -20.07 0.28
N VAL A 86 -17.24 -19.63 0.33
CA VAL A 86 -16.08 -20.54 0.32
C VAL A 86 -16.11 -21.44 1.55
N ILE A 87 -16.39 -20.89 2.74
CA ILE A 87 -16.54 -21.67 3.98
C ILE A 87 -17.71 -22.64 3.86
N SER A 88 -18.84 -22.19 3.33
CA SER A 88 -20.03 -23.01 3.10
C SER A 88 -19.75 -24.21 2.20
N ASP A 89 -19.06 -24.00 1.08
CA ASP A 89 -18.69 -25.07 0.16
C ASP A 89 -17.73 -26.06 0.82
N ALA A 90 -16.74 -25.58 1.58
CA ALA A 90 -15.82 -26.44 2.32
C ALA A 90 -16.53 -27.30 3.37
N ILE A 91 -17.56 -26.77 4.04
CA ILE A 91 -18.42 -27.54 4.95
C ILE A 91 -19.17 -28.63 4.19
N ASP A 92 -19.74 -28.29 3.04
CA ASP A 92 -20.50 -29.22 2.21
C ASP A 92 -19.62 -30.34 1.63
N GLU A 93 -18.35 -30.06 1.34
CA GLU A 93 -17.36 -31.01 0.81
C GLU A 93 -16.68 -31.85 1.89
N SER A 94 -16.70 -31.42 3.16
CA SER A 94 -16.09 -32.16 4.27
C SER A 94 -16.85 -33.44 4.67
N ASP A 95 -16.31 -34.19 5.62
CA ASP A 95 -16.98 -35.37 6.20
C ASP A 95 -17.97 -35.03 7.34
N ILE A 96 -18.25 -33.73 7.60
CA ILE A 96 -19.19 -33.34 8.64
C ILE A 96 -20.61 -33.83 8.31
N ALA A 97 -21.33 -34.29 9.34
CA ALA A 97 -22.71 -34.77 9.22
C ALA A 97 -23.69 -33.63 8.85
N LEU A 98 -24.93 -33.99 8.48
CA LEU A 98 -26.00 -33.00 8.30
C LEU A 98 -26.34 -32.33 9.64
N ALA A 99 -26.62 -31.03 9.59
CA ALA A 99 -26.99 -30.27 10.77
C ALA A 99 -28.34 -30.75 11.33
N ASP A 100 -28.33 -31.24 12.57
CA ASP A 100 -29.52 -31.73 13.30
C ASP A 100 -29.78 -30.95 14.60
N GLY A 101 -29.00 -29.90 14.86
CA GLY A 101 -29.05 -29.10 16.08
C GLY A 101 -28.14 -29.59 17.19
N ALA A 102 -27.53 -30.77 17.07
CA ALA A 102 -26.51 -31.23 18.01
C ALA A 102 -25.12 -30.69 17.63
N VAL A 103 -24.30 -30.43 18.64
CA VAL A 103 -22.89 -30.08 18.48
C VAL A 103 -22.07 -31.10 19.26
N ASN A 104 -21.10 -31.73 18.60
CA ASN A 104 -20.17 -32.68 19.22
C ASN A 104 -18.72 -32.30 18.86
N ASP A 105 -17.74 -32.96 19.50
CA ASP A 105 -16.33 -32.66 19.31
C ASP A 105 -15.88 -32.76 17.84
N ASN A 106 -16.42 -33.71 17.07
CA ASN A 106 -16.11 -33.83 15.64
C ASN A 106 -16.60 -32.61 14.85
N HIS A 107 -17.76 -32.05 15.18
CA HIS A 107 -18.22 -30.81 14.55
C HIS A 107 -17.25 -29.66 14.86
N ILE A 108 -16.81 -29.54 16.11
CA ILE A 108 -15.91 -28.47 16.53
C ILE A 108 -14.58 -28.57 15.80
N VAL A 109 -13.98 -29.78 15.71
CA VAL A 109 -12.69 -29.99 15.04
C VAL A 109 -12.79 -29.69 13.54
N ILE A 110 -13.79 -30.24 12.83
CA ILE A 110 -13.93 -30.04 11.38
C ILE A 110 -14.20 -28.57 11.07
N ILE A 111 -15.09 -27.92 11.82
CA ILE A 111 -15.38 -26.50 11.62
C ILE A 111 -14.19 -25.61 11.99
N GLU A 112 -13.43 -25.94 13.04
CA GLU A 112 -12.21 -25.18 13.37
C GLU A 112 -11.16 -25.30 12.27
N ASP A 113 -10.96 -26.47 11.69
CA ASP A 113 -10.01 -26.67 10.58
C ASP A 113 -10.44 -25.86 9.35
N ILE A 114 -11.73 -25.87 9.01
CA ILE A 114 -12.27 -25.10 7.88
C ILE A 114 -12.16 -23.59 8.15
N VAL A 115 -12.68 -23.11 9.28
CA VAL A 115 -12.71 -21.68 9.60
C VAL A 115 -11.29 -21.15 9.85
N GLY A 116 -10.46 -21.93 10.54
CA GLY A 116 -9.05 -21.60 10.84
C GLY A 116 -8.18 -21.48 9.59
N THR A 117 -8.57 -22.11 8.48
CA THR A 117 -7.90 -21.92 7.17
C THR A 117 -8.09 -20.51 6.62
N TYR A 118 -9.21 -19.84 6.92
CA TYR A 118 -9.55 -18.54 6.31
C TYR A 118 -9.61 -17.37 7.31
N VAL A 119 -9.61 -17.67 8.61
CA VAL A 119 -9.75 -16.69 9.70
C VAL A 119 -8.58 -16.86 10.66
N ARG A 120 -7.58 -15.99 10.48
CA ARG A 120 -6.33 -15.98 11.26
C ARG A 120 -6.28 -14.80 12.22
N ASP A 121 -5.81 -15.07 13.44
CA ASP A 121 -5.63 -14.02 14.45
C ASP A 121 -4.23 -13.38 14.34
N HIS A 122 -3.23 -14.15 13.93
CA HIS A 122 -1.84 -13.76 13.76
C HIS A 122 -1.23 -14.41 12.52
N ILE A 123 -0.13 -13.85 12.03
CA ILE A 123 0.75 -14.48 11.04
C ILE A 123 1.66 -15.45 11.80
N GLU A 124 1.70 -16.72 11.39
CA GLU A 124 2.39 -17.79 12.13
C GLU A 124 3.90 -17.60 12.14
N THR A 125 4.43 -16.97 11.09
CA THR A 125 5.86 -16.82 10.88
C THR A 125 6.37 -15.44 11.31
N GLY A 126 7.55 -15.42 11.95
CA GLY A 126 8.25 -14.18 12.30
C GLY A 126 8.98 -13.53 11.11
N PHE A 127 8.93 -12.20 11.04
CA PHE A 127 9.60 -11.41 10.00
C PHE A 127 11.14 -11.59 10.00
N PRO A 128 11.85 -11.49 11.14
CA PRO A 128 13.32 -11.58 11.15
C PRO A 128 13.83 -12.96 10.70
N GLU A 129 13.23 -14.03 11.21
CA GLU A 129 13.59 -15.42 10.88
C GLU A 129 13.41 -15.69 9.38
N THR A 130 12.32 -15.18 8.79
CA THR A 130 12.09 -15.35 7.35
C THR A 130 13.11 -14.60 6.52
N LEU A 131 13.46 -13.38 6.92
CA LEU A 131 14.48 -12.60 6.22
C LEU A 131 15.84 -13.29 6.26
N GLU A 132 16.24 -13.87 7.39
CA GLU A 132 17.49 -14.63 7.47
C GLU A 132 17.51 -15.78 6.46
N MET A 133 16.44 -16.58 6.40
CA MET A 133 16.35 -17.72 5.47
C MET A 133 16.29 -17.32 3.99
N VAL A 134 15.69 -16.18 3.67
CA VAL A 134 15.42 -15.76 2.29
C VAL A 134 16.50 -14.82 1.75
N TRP A 135 16.91 -13.82 2.53
CA TRP A 135 17.81 -12.76 2.08
C TRP A 135 19.26 -13.19 2.02
N GLU A 136 19.74 -13.98 3.00
CA GLU A 136 21.15 -14.38 3.05
C GLU A 136 21.62 -15.13 1.80
N PRO A 137 20.89 -16.13 1.28
CA PRO A 137 21.25 -16.79 0.02
C PRO A 137 21.31 -15.83 -1.17
N ILE A 138 20.35 -14.89 -1.24
CA ILE A 138 20.27 -13.91 -2.32
C ILE A 138 21.50 -13.00 -2.31
N VAL A 139 21.80 -12.35 -1.17
CA VAL A 139 22.93 -11.41 -1.09
C VAL A 139 24.27 -12.11 -1.28
N LYS A 140 24.41 -13.36 -0.81
CA LYS A 140 25.61 -14.18 -1.05
C LYS A 140 25.82 -14.39 -2.55
N THR A 141 24.76 -14.73 -3.28
CA THR A 141 24.80 -14.92 -4.74
C THR A 141 25.14 -13.61 -5.45
N MET A 142 24.52 -12.49 -5.06
CA MET A 142 24.81 -11.17 -5.62
C MET A 142 26.28 -10.76 -5.45
N ARG A 143 26.90 -11.07 -4.31
CA ARG A 143 28.32 -10.78 -4.05
C ARG A 143 29.28 -11.67 -4.83
N GLN A 144 28.86 -12.87 -5.20
CA GLN A 144 29.68 -13.81 -5.99
C GLN A 144 29.62 -13.54 -7.49
N ASP A 145 28.52 -12.95 -7.97
CA ASP A 145 28.36 -12.56 -9.36
C ASP A 145 29.14 -11.27 -9.70
N SER A 146 29.91 -11.30 -10.79
CA SER A 146 30.78 -10.19 -11.18
C SER A 146 30.05 -8.89 -11.55
N LYS A 147 28.81 -8.97 -12.05
CA LYS A 147 28.01 -7.80 -12.40
C LYS A 147 27.22 -7.30 -11.20
N LEU A 148 26.55 -8.20 -10.49
CA LEU A 148 25.72 -7.82 -9.34
C LEU A 148 26.53 -7.34 -8.15
N SER A 149 27.78 -7.79 -8.01
CA SER A 149 28.70 -7.25 -7.00
C SER A 149 29.01 -5.77 -7.22
N VAL A 150 29.02 -5.28 -8.47
CA VAL A 150 29.11 -3.83 -8.76
C VAL A 150 27.88 -3.11 -8.23
N THR A 151 26.68 -3.64 -8.51
CA THR A 151 25.42 -3.09 -7.99
C THR A 151 25.41 -3.02 -6.46
N VAL A 152 25.90 -4.06 -5.78
CA VAL A 152 26.04 -4.07 -4.32
C VAL A 152 26.98 -2.95 -3.86
N ASN A 153 28.18 -2.87 -4.45
CA ASN A 153 29.18 -1.89 -4.06
C ASN A 153 28.74 -0.43 -4.32
N GLU A 154 27.98 -0.17 -5.39
CA GLU A 154 27.41 1.15 -5.66
C GLU A 154 26.45 1.59 -4.55
N VAL A 155 25.60 0.67 -4.06
CA VAL A 155 24.70 0.97 -2.95
C VAL A 155 25.49 1.16 -1.66
N GLU A 156 26.50 0.33 -1.36
CA GLU A 156 27.36 0.56 -0.19
C GLU A 156 28.03 1.94 -0.24
N ALA A 157 28.59 2.31 -1.39
CA ALA A 157 29.22 3.62 -1.58
C ALA A 157 28.22 4.78 -1.43
N LEU A 158 26.97 4.57 -1.85
CA LEU A 158 25.88 5.52 -1.59
C LEU A 158 25.66 5.67 -0.08
N LEU A 159 25.50 4.55 0.66
CA LEU A 159 25.27 4.55 2.10
C LEU A 159 26.41 5.22 2.90
N GLU A 160 27.64 5.16 2.39
CA GLU A 160 28.83 5.79 2.98
C GLU A 160 28.98 7.28 2.65
N ARG A 161 28.20 7.82 1.69
CA ARG A 161 28.29 9.22 1.27
C ARG A 161 27.88 10.15 2.42
N SER A 162 28.77 11.10 2.76
CA SER A 162 28.56 12.07 3.85
C SER A 162 27.64 13.22 3.46
N GLU A 163 27.13 13.92 4.46
CA GLU A 163 26.36 15.17 4.30
C GLU A 163 27.18 16.25 3.59
N LEU A 164 26.50 17.12 2.83
CA LEU A 164 27.12 18.24 2.09
C LEU A 164 27.23 19.50 2.97
N THR A 165 27.99 19.42 4.06
CA THR A 165 28.12 20.50 5.06
C THR A 165 28.65 21.82 4.47
N GLU A 166 29.53 21.76 3.47
CA GLU A 166 30.11 22.93 2.80
C GLU A 166 29.02 23.73 2.07
N LYS A 167 28.14 23.07 1.32
CA LYS A 167 27.04 23.70 0.57
C LYS A 167 26.09 24.46 1.49
N TRP A 168 25.76 23.89 2.65
CA TRP A 168 24.95 24.57 3.66
C TRP A 168 25.66 25.77 4.27
N SER A 169 26.94 25.62 4.59
CA SER A 169 27.73 26.69 5.22
C SER A 169 27.85 27.91 4.30
N GLU A 170 28.09 27.70 3.00
CA GLU A 170 28.11 28.76 1.98
C GLU A 170 26.74 29.44 1.86
N PHE A 171 25.68 28.65 1.76
CA PHE A 171 24.31 29.15 1.65
C PHE A 171 23.89 30.00 2.86
N LYS A 172 24.14 29.50 4.08
CA LYS A 172 23.81 30.18 5.34
C LYS A 172 24.59 31.49 5.52
N ALA A 173 25.84 31.56 5.04
CA ALA A 173 26.68 32.75 5.18
C ALA A 173 26.15 33.96 4.41
N GLU A 174 25.37 33.74 3.35
CA GLU A 174 24.80 34.80 2.50
C GLU A 174 23.43 35.31 3.00
N ILE A 175 22.86 34.68 4.02
CA ILE A 175 21.49 34.91 4.47
C ILE A 175 21.48 35.57 5.84
N SER A 176 20.73 36.66 5.97
CA SER A 176 20.47 37.34 7.23
C SER A 176 19.07 37.95 7.22
N GLY A 177 18.44 38.06 8.38
CA GLY A 177 17.08 38.58 8.49
C GLY A 177 16.55 38.55 9.92
N SER A 178 15.32 39.03 10.07
CA SER A 178 14.52 38.97 11.29
C SER A 178 13.72 37.66 11.36
N LEU A 179 13.07 37.43 12.51
CA LEU A 179 12.22 36.25 12.67
C LEU A 179 10.94 36.35 11.81
N GLU A 180 10.47 37.57 11.54
CA GLU A 180 9.41 37.87 10.60
C GLU A 180 9.82 37.53 9.15
N ASP A 181 11.05 37.87 8.74
CA ASP A 181 11.56 37.50 7.41
C ASP A 181 11.64 35.96 7.26
N ALA A 182 12.04 35.26 8.34
CA ALA A 182 12.05 33.80 8.37
C ALA A 182 10.64 33.20 8.23
N LEU A 183 9.63 33.82 8.87
CA LEU A 183 8.24 33.41 8.72
C LEU A 183 7.74 33.63 7.30
N ASP A 184 8.03 34.79 6.69
CA ASP A 184 7.62 35.11 5.32
C ASP A 184 8.23 34.12 4.31
N CYS A 185 9.51 33.78 4.45
CA CYS A 185 10.14 32.72 3.66
C CYS A 185 9.43 31.37 3.82
N ALA A 186 9.11 30.96 5.05
CA ALA A 186 8.43 29.69 5.31
C ALA A 186 7.00 29.65 4.75
N LEU A 187 6.26 30.76 4.81
CA LEU A 187 4.92 30.86 4.23
C LEU A 187 4.95 30.70 2.70
N GLN A 188 6.05 31.07 2.05
CA GLN A 188 6.33 30.91 0.61
C GLN A 188 6.98 29.56 0.26
N GLY A 189 7.30 28.71 1.24
CA GLY A 189 7.91 27.40 1.04
C GLY A 189 9.44 27.41 0.91
N GLU A 190 10.09 28.56 1.14
CA GLU A 190 11.56 28.71 1.18
C GLU A 190 12.10 28.25 2.55
N PHE A 191 11.92 26.97 2.87
CA PHE A 191 12.22 26.43 4.21
C PHE A 191 13.72 26.43 4.54
N ASP A 192 14.60 26.34 3.55
CA ASP A 192 16.05 26.43 3.76
C ASP A 192 16.48 27.84 4.18
N ARG A 193 15.96 28.87 3.52
CA ARG A 193 16.16 30.27 3.91
C ARG A 193 15.56 30.57 5.27
N ALA A 194 14.34 30.11 5.53
CA ALA A 194 13.69 30.27 6.83
C ALA A 194 14.53 29.63 7.95
N CYS A 195 15.08 28.43 7.71
CA CYS A 195 15.98 27.77 8.65
C CYS A 195 17.27 28.58 8.88
N ALA A 196 17.92 29.02 7.80
CA ALA A 196 19.17 29.77 7.87
C ALA A 196 19.01 31.07 8.66
N ILE A 197 17.94 31.85 8.40
CA ILE A 197 17.65 33.09 9.15
C ILE A 197 17.41 32.77 10.62
N ALA A 198 16.50 31.83 10.92
CA ALA A 198 16.10 31.52 12.30
C ALA A 198 17.27 30.97 13.14
N MET A 199 18.21 30.23 12.55
CA MET A 199 19.42 29.76 13.22
C MET A 199 20.36 30.87 13.71
N THR A 200 20.27 32.09 13.16
CA THR A 200 21.10 33.22 13.57
C THR A 200 20.53 34.00 14.76
N ILE A 201 19.30 33.67 15.18
CA ILE A 201 18.55 34.41 16.19
C ILE A 201 18.57 33.63 17.50
N ASP A 202 19.17 34.24 18.53
CA ASP A 202 19.24 33.66 19.88
C ASP A 202 17.89 33.81 20.62
N SER A 203 16.98 32.86 20.38
CA SER A 203 15.74 32.71 21.14
C SER A 203 15.21 31.28 21.07
N ALA A 204 14.50 30.83 22.11
CA ALA A 204 13.92 29.48 22.14
C ALA A 204 12.89 29.25 21.01
N LEU A 205 12.07 30.26 20.69
CA LEU A 205 11.12 30.22 19.59
C LEU A 205 11.83 30.08 18.24
N ALA A 206 12.86 30.89 17.99
CA ALA A 206 13.64 30.80 16.75
C ALA A 206 14.37 29.46 16.63
N GLY A 207 14.94 28.93 17.71
CA GLY A 207 15.60 27.62 17.71
C GLY A 207 14.63 26.48 17.40
N VAL A 208 13.44 26.47 18.01
CA VAL A 208 12.39 25.47 17.72
C VAL A 208 11.90 25.58 16.27
N PHE A 209 11.68 26.80 15.78
CA PHE A 209 11.28 27.04 14.40
C PHE A 209 12.38 26.62 13.40
N ALA A 210 13.64 26.97 13.66
CA ALA A 210 14.80 26.58 12.86
C ALA A 210 14.93 25.07 12.74
N ILE A 211 14.75 24.33 13.85
CA ILE A 211 14.74 22.86 13.85
C ILE A 211 13.66 22.31 12.92
N LYS A 212 12.45 22.86 12.97
CA LYS A 212 11.36 22.39 12.12
C LYS A 212 11.61 22.70 10.65
N MET A 213 12.06 23.91 10.33
CA MET A 213 12.40 24.28 8.96
C MET A 213 13.52 23.39 8.41
N GLY A 214 14.57 23.16 9.21
CA GLY A 214 15.64 22.21 8.89
C GLY A 214 15.09 20.82 8.63
N ALA A 215 14.25 20.28 9.51
CA ALA A 215 13.60 18.99 9.29
C ALA A 215 12.76 18.94 8.01
N LEU A 216 12.09 20.03 7.62
CA LEU A 216 11.37 20.11 6.35
C LEU A 216 12.33 20.07 5.15
N THR A 217 13.47 20.76 5.20
CA THR A 217 14.49 20.68 4.13
C THR A 217 15.05 19.27 3.95
N HIS A 218 15.20 18.49 5.02
CA HIS A 218 15.58 17.07 4.95
C HIS A 218 14.45 16.18 4.39
N SER A 219 13.22 16.69 4.27
CA SER A 219 12.06 15.97 3.74
C SER A 219 11.62 16.44 2.35
N MET A 220 12.41 17.32 1.72
CA MET A 220 12.09 17.89 0.42
C MET A 220 13.30 17.82 -0.52
N THR A 221 13.03 17.65 -1.81
CA THR A 221 14.07 17.69 -2.84
C THR A 221 14.54 19.11 -3.10
N LYS A 222 15.73 19.24 -3.70
CA LYS A 222 16.33 20.49 -4.23
C LYS A 222 16.67 21.59 -3.20
N LEU A 223 16.06 21.61 -2.02
CA LEU A 223 16.40 22.55 -0.93
C LEU A 223 17.79 22.29 -0.34
N VAL A 224 18.45 23.31 0.19
CA VAL A 224 19.73 23.13 0.90
C VAL A 224 19.45 22.86 2.38
N SER A 225 19.84 21.68 2.90
CA SER A 225 19.57 21.32 4.30
C SER A 225 20.77 21.58 5.21
N PRO A 226 20.55 21.95 6.49
CA PRO A 226 21.59 21.97 7.50
C PRO A 226 22.17 20.58 7.74
N ALA A 227 23.38 20.52 8.28
CA ALA A 227 23.91 19.26 8.79
C ALA A 227 23.09 18.80 10.00
N LEU A 228 22.89 17.48 10.16
CA LEU A 228 22.15 16.95 11.31
C LEU A 228 22.83 17.31 12.64
N ALA A 229 24.16 17.44 12.64
CA ALA A 229 24.93 17.91 13.79
C ALA A 229 24.54 19.34 14.22
N GLU A 230 24.32 20.27 13.27
CA GLU A 230 23.87 21.63 13.60
C GLU A 230 22.48 21.63 14.23
N LEU A 231 21.57 20.77 13.74
CA LEU A 231 20.25 20.62 14.33
C LEU A 231 20.29 20.06 15.76
N ILE A 232 21.21 19.11 16.02
CA ILE A 232 21.47 18.59 17.37
C ILE A 232 21.96 19.73 18.27
N ASP A 233 22.93 20.53 17.83
CA ASP A 233 23.48 21.62 18.62
C ASP A 233 22.38 22.63 19.00
N VAL A 234 21.55 23.07 18.04
CA VAL A 234 20.41 23.95 18.33
C VAL A 234 19.45 23.30 19.35
N ALA A 235 19.15 22.01 19.19
CA ALA A 235 18.23 21.30 20.09
C ALA A 235 18.77 21.18 21.52
N THR A 236 20.08 21.02 21.70
CA THR A 236 20.72 20.96 23.03
C THR A 236 20.76 22.31 23.74
N GLN A 237 20.74 23.41 22.99
CA GLN A 237 20.75 24.77 23.53
C GLN A 237 19.36 25.27 23.96
N LEU A 238 18.29 24.60 23.55
CA LEU A 238 16.93 24.95 23.97
C LEU A 238 16.78 24.81 25.49
N SER A 239 16.06 25.74 26.13
CA SER A 239 15.70 25.65 27.55
C SER A 239 14.65 24.56 27.79
N ASP A 240 14.82 23.78 28.87
CA ASP A 240 13.83 22.79 29.32
C ASP A 240 12.49 23.43 29.75
N ASP A 241 12.52 24.71 30.11
CA ASP A 241 11.33 25.46 30.50
C ASP A 241 10.47 25.90 29.31
N TYR A 242 10.99 25.80 28.07
CA TYR A 242 10.24 26.20 26.88
C TYR A 242 9.23 25.10 26.48
N PRO A 243 7.92 25.40 26.34
CA PRO A 243 6.88 24.38 26.21
C PRO A 243 7.01 23.40 25.04
N PHE A 244 7.72 23.79 23.97
CA PHE A 244 7.91 23.01 22.74
C PHE A 244 9.33 22.45 22.57
N ALA A 245 10.23 22.65 23.54
CA ALA A 245 11.61 22.16 23.44
C ALA A 245 11.68 20.63 23.35
N ASP A 246 10.84 19.92 24.12
CA ASP A 246 10.76 18.45 24.08
C ASP A 246 10.36 17.92 22.69
N MET A 247 9.38 18.57 22.05
CA MET A 247 8.97 18.22 20.69
C MET A 247 10.10 18.43 19.69
N ALA A 248 10.80 19.56 19.76
CA ALA A 248 11.91 19.87 18.86
C ALA A 248 13.10 18.90 19.02
N ARG A 249 13.50 18.59 20.26
CA ARG A 249 14.54 17.59 20.54
C ARG A 249 14.12 16.20 20.08
N THR A 250 12.86 15.84 20.32
CA THR A 250 12.33 14.54 19.88
C THR A 250 12.31 14.42 18.36
N LEU A 251 11.96 15.50 17.65
CA LEU A 251 12.04 15.59 16.18
C LEU A 251 13.48 15.41 15.67
N VAL A 252 14.47 16.08 16.27
CA VAL A 252 15.88 15.89 15.90
C VAL A 252 16.34 14.45 16.16
N GLY A 253 15.96 13.87 17.30
CA GLY A 253 16.23 12.45 17.59
C GLY A 253 15.56 11.51 16.59
N TYR A 254 14.36 11.84 16.10
CA TYR A 254 13.65 11.04 15.11
C TYR A 254 14.34 11.07 13.74
N ILE A 255 14.72 12.25 13.23
CA ILE A 255 15.40 12.37 11.93
C ILE A 255 16.80 11.76 11.93
N THR A 256 17.49 11.77 13.06
CA THR A 256 18.82 11.16 13.23
C THR A 256 18.75 9.64 13.47
N GLY A 257 17.56 9.11 13.78
CA GLY A 257 17.33 7.71 14.13
C GLY A 257 17.65 7.35 15.58
N ALA A 258 17.90 8.34 16.44
CA ALA A 258 18.09 8.14 17.88
C ALA A 258 16.77 7.86 18.62
N ASN A 259 15.64 8.36 18.10
CA ASN A 259 14.31 8.12 18.66
C ASN A 259 13.45 7.29 17.70
N ILE A 260 12.58 6.45 18.27
CA ILE A 260 11.62 5.65 17.50
C ILE A 260 10.37 6.48 17.13
N PRO A 261 9.60 6.07 16.11
CA PRO A 261 8.37 6.78 15.72
C PRO A 261 7.37 6.99 16.86
N ALA A 262 7.30 6.05 17.82
CA ALA A 262 6.39 6.13 18.96
C ALA A 262 6.73 7.29 19.92
N ASP A 263 8.01 7.57 20.14
CA ASP A 263 8.45 8.70 20.97
C ASP A 263 8.03 10.02 20.35
N TYR A 264 8.24 10.16 19.04
CA TYR A 264 7.84 11.36 18.33
C TYR A 264 6.32 11.55 18.29
N ALA A 265 5.55 10.47 18.09
CA ALA A 265 4.08 10.54 18.16
C ALA A 265 3.58 11.01 19.54
N ARG A 266 4.23 10.58 20.63
CA ARG A 266 3.91 11.02 21.99
C ARG A 266 4.21 12.52 22.17
N ALA A 267 5.41 12.98 21.78
CA ALA A 267 5.80 14.38 21.89
C ALA A 267 4.90 15.29 21.03
N PHE A 268 4.55 14.85 19.82
CA PHE A 268 3.63 15.55 18.92
C PHE A 268 2.25 15.76 19.55
N ARG A 269 1.67 14.70 20.16
CA ARG A 269 0.38 14.76 20.85
C ARG A 269 0.41 15.72 22.05
N GLU A 270 1.50 15.73 22.80
CA GLU A 270 1.63 16.61 23.96
C GLU A 270 1.78 18.07 23.53
N ALA A 271 2.53 18.35 22.46
CA ALA A 271 2.65 19.69 21.89
C ALA A 271 1.29 20.23 21.39
N ILE A 272 0.46 19.39 20.76
CA ILE A 272 -0.90 19.76 20.34
C ILE A 272 -1.73 20.31 21.51
N ARG A 273 -1.62 19.69 22.70
CA ARG A 273 -2.39 20.11 23.89
C ARG A 273 -1.97 21.46 24.43
N ARG A 274 -0.74 21.89 24.15
CA ARG A 274 -0.16 23.14 24.63
C ARG A 274 -0.28 24.28 23.61
N PHE A 275 -0.59 23.97 22.36
CA PHE A 275 -0.69 24.94 21.30
C PHE A 275 -1.99 25.76 21.38
N GLU A 276 -1.86 27.08 21.23
CA GLU A 276 -2.98 28.00 21.21
C GLU A 276 -3.19 28.56 19.79
N PHE A 277 -4.44 28.66 19.34
CA PHE A 277 -4.75 29.23 18.03
C PHE A 277 -4.89 30.75 18.11
N LYS A 278 -3.77 31.48 18.08
CA LYS A 278 -3.74 32.95 17.98
C LYS A 278 -3.18 33.40 16.63
N ASN A 279 -3.66 34.54 16.15
CA ASN A 279 -3.23 35.12 14.87
C ASN A 279 -2.13 36.16 15.08
N ASP A 280 -0.97 35.71 15.57
CA ASP A 280 0.24 36.51 15.76
C ASP A 280 1.48 35.76 15.25
N THR A 281 2.62 36.47 15.13
CA THR A 281 3.87 35.91 14.59
C THR A 281 4.33 34.66 15.35
N GLU A 282 4.23 34.66 16.68
CA GLU A 282 4.67 33.54 17.52
C GLU A 282 3.89 32.26 17.21
N HIS A 283 2.56 32.33 17.17
CA HIS A 283 1.72 31.17 16.94
C HIS A 283 1.73 30.72 15.47
N LEU A 284 2.03 31.64 14.54
CA LEU A 284 2.31 31.29 13.14
C LEU A 284 3.66 30.58 12.97
N LEU A 285 4.69 30.91 13.76
CA LEU A 285 5.95 30.15 13.76
C LEU A 285 5.75 28.76 14.39
N LEU A 286 5.08 28.72 15.56
CA LEU A 286 4.81 27.47 16.26
C LEU A 286 3.87 26.55 15.48
N GLY A 287 2.93 27.09 14.71
CA GLY A 287 2.02 26.29 13.87
C GLY A 287 2.76 25.42 12.85
N PHE A 288 3.93 25.85 12.36
CA PHE A 288 4.74 25.07 11.42
C PHE A 288 5.27 23.78 12.05
N LEU A 289 5.40 23.68 13.38
CA LEU A 289 5.79 22.44 14.06
C LEU A 289 4.90 21.27 13.69
N PHE A 290 3.64 21.56 13.36
CA PHE A 290 2.61 20.57 13.03
C PHE A 290 2.44 20.35 11.52
N LEU A 291 3.29 20.94 10.67
CA LEU A 291 3.34 20.63 9.24
C LEU A 291 3.97 19.24 9.03
N ASP A 292 3.18 18.21 9.28
CA ASP A 292 3.58 16.80 9.30
C ASP A 292 2.37 15.92 8.97
N ALA A 293 2.56 14.78 8.31
CA ALA A 293 1.47 13.88 7.94
C ALA A 293 0.65 13.40 9.15
N ARG A 294 1.25 13.32 10.35
CA ARG A 294 0.57 12.94 11.61
C ARG A 294 -0.52 13.92 12.08
N VAL A 295 -0.59 15.12 11.50
CA VAL A 295 -1.65 16.07 11.85
C VAL A 295 -3.04 15.52 11.52
N THR A 296 -3.14 14.61 10.55
CA THR A 296 -4.41 13.98 10.12
C THR A 296 -5.03 13.08 11.18
N ASP A 297 -4.22 12.53 12.10
CA ASP A 297 -4.71 11.77 13.26
C ASP A 297 -5.51 12.65 14.23
N PHE A 298 -5.47 13.98 14.06
CA PHE A 298 -6.13 14.98 14.90
C PHE A 298 -6.99 15.93 14.03
N PRO A 299 -8.13 15.46 13.47
CA PRO A 299 -8.87 16.18 12.43
C PRO A 299 -9.35 17.58 12.86
N ASP A 300 -9.81 17.73 14.11
CA ASP A 300 -10.22 19.04 14.64
C ASP A 300 -9.05 20.03 14.73
N PHE A 301 -7.88 19.53 15.14
CA PHE A 301 -6.66 20.34 15.21
C PHE A 301 -6.19 20.73 13.80
N ALA A 302 -6.16 19.78 12.87
CA ALA A 302 -5.81 20.02 11.47
C ALA A 302 -6.72 21.08 10.83
N ALA A 303 -8.04 20.99 11.04
CA ALA A 303 -9.00 21.96 10.53
C ALA A 303 -8.79 23.38 11.10
N ASN A 304 -8.43 23.49 12.38
CA ASN A 304 -8.11 24.78 12.98
C ASN A 304 -6.75 25.34 12.51
N LEU A 305 -5.78 24.47 12.23
CA LEU A 305 -4.50 24.87 11.65
C LEU A 305 -4.68 25.43 10.23
N VAL A 306 -5.52 24.79 9.40
CA VAL A 306 -5.89 25.34 8.08
C VAL A 306 -6.55 26.72 8.22
N LYS A 307 -7.45 26.92 9.18
CA LYS A 307 -8.04 28.25 9.42
C LYS A 307 -7.00 29.28 9.84
N LEU A 308 -6.00 28.90 10.62
CA LEU A 308 -4.93 29.80 11.06
C LEU A 308 -4.09 30.31 9.87
N TYR A 309 -3.76 29.43 8.91
CA TYR A 309 -2.94 29.78 7.74
C TYR A 309 -3.72 30.21 6.51
N ARG A 310 -5.05 30.17 6.55
CA ARG A 310 -5.91 30.65 5.47
C ARG A 310 -5.55 32.10 5.12
N GLU A 311 -5.41 32.37 3.83
CA GLU A 311 -4.96 33.65 3.25
C GLU A 311 -3.49 34.03 3.54
N LYS A 312 -2.73 33.20 4.27
CA LYS A 312 -1.32 33.45 4.61
C LYS A 312 -0.36 32.52 3.88
N SER A 313 -0.69 31.24 3.77
CA SER A 313 0.12 30.27 3.03
C SER A 313 -0.76 29.20 2.40
N GLU A 314 -0.82 29.21 1.07
CA GLU A 314 -1.49 28.18 0.29
C GLU A 314 -0.76 26.83 0.42
N ILE A 315 0.55 26.85 0.63
CA ILE A 315 1.38 25.64 0.82
C ILE A 315 0.95 24.88 2.07
N VAL A 316 0.86 25.57 3.22
CA VAL A 316 0.48 24.95 4.49
C VAL A 316 -0.95 24.39 4.39
N CYS A 317 -1.87 25.16 3.83
CA CYS A 317 -3.26 24.74 3.66
C CYS A 317 -3.35 23.50 2.73
N SER A 318 -2.75 23.59 1.54
CA SER A 318 -2.75 22.51 0.55
C SER A 318 -2.08 21.25 1.07
N PHE A 319 -1.01 21.36 1.87
CA PHE A 319 -0.36 20.20 2.48
C PHE A 319 -1.31 19.46 3.41
N ILE A 320 -1.90 20.16 4.38
CA ILE A 320 -2.80 19.56 5.38
C ILE A 320 -4.05 18.97 4.71
N GLU A 321 -4.63 19.70 3.77
CA GLU A 321 -5.79 19.25 2.99
C GLU A 321 -5.46 18.01 2.17
N ALA A 322 -4.32 18.00 1.46
CA ALA A 322 -3.89 16.85 0.68
C ALA A 322 -3.65 15.61 1.57
N MET A 323 -3.06 15.77 2.76
CA MET A 323 -2.88 14.65 3.69
C MET A 323 -4.21 14.10 4.20
N ASN A 324 -5.16 14.98 4.55
CA ASN A 324 -6.49 14.58 5.01
C ASN A 324 -7.29 13.83 3.93
N GLU A 325 -7.28 14.33 2.70
CA GLU A 325 -7.93 13.67 1.57
C GLU A 325 -7.34 12.29 1.31
N ARG A 326 -6.01 12.18 1.37
CA ARG A 326 -5.30 10.92 1.15
C ARG A 326 -5.60 9.90 2.25
N GLY A 327 -5.68 10.32 3.51
CA GLY A 327 -6.12 9.45 4.61
C GLY A 327 -7.50 8.83 4.34
N LYS A 328 -8.47 9.66 3.91
CA LYS A 328 -9.81 9.20 3.54
C LYS A 328 -9.82 8.26 2.34
N LEU A 329 -8.92 8.49 1.37
CA LEU A 329 -8.78 7.63 0.20
C LEU A 329 -8.30 6.22 0.61
N PHE A 330 -7.24 6.12 1.42
CA PHE A 330 -6.68 4.84 1.83
C PHE A 330 -7.64 3.98 2.64
N GLU A 331 -8.49 4.59 3.47
CA GLU A 331 -9.56 3.86 4.17
C GLU A 331 -10.55 3.18 3.20
N LYS A 332 -10.68 3.72 2.00
CA LYS A 332 -11.65 3.33 0.97
C LYS A 332 -11.11 2.32 -0.05
N VAL A 333 -9.84 2.41 -0.47
CA VAL A 333 -9.26 1.65 -1.60
C VAL A 333 -9.57 0.14 -1.55
N TYR A 334 -9.37 -0.51 -0.40
CA TYR A 334 -9.52 -1.97 -0.26
C TYR A 334 -10.92 -2.42 0.20
N SER A 335 -11.90 -1.51 0.23
CA SER A 335 -13.22 -1.80 0.77
C SER A 335 -14.41 -1.42 -0.11
N ILE A 336 -14.19 -0.61 -1.15
CA ILE A 336 -15.22 -0.19 -2.09
C ILE A 336 -15.44 -1.26 -3.17
N THR A 337 -16.70 -1.64 -3.35
CA THR A 337 -17.14 -2.57 -4.41
C THR A 337 -18.09 -1.90 -5.41
N SER A 338 -18.23 -0.57 -5.40
CA SER A 338 -19.12 0.19 -6.28
C SER A 338 -18.57 1.55 -6.72
N TYR A 339 -18.94 1.99 -7.93
CA TYR A 339 -18.49 3.26 -8.50
C TYR A 339 -18.92 4.48 -7.68
N ASP A 340 -20.12 4.42 -7.09
CA ASP A 340 -20.63 5.51 -6.24
C ASP A 340 -19.72 5.82 -5.05
N GLY A 341 -18.86 4.87 -4.63
CA GLY A 341 -17.89 5.09 -3.57
C GLY A 341 -16.74 6.06 -3.92
N PHE A 342 -16.49 6.30 -5.22
CA PHE A 342 -15.44 7.19 -5.73
C PHE A 342 -15.96 8.42 -6.50
N ARG A 343 -17.27 8.46 -6.77
CA ARG A 343 -17.87 9.44 -7.69
C ARG A 343 -17.64 10.88 -7.26
N ASP A 344 -17.79 11.15 -5.97
CA ASP A 344 -17.72 12.50 -5.43
C ASP A 344 -16.26 13.01 -5.47
N GLU A 345 -15.29 12.16 -5.10
CA GLU A 345 -13.85 12.48 -5.18
C GLU A 345 -13.38 12.66 -6.62
N LEU A 346 -13.73 11.75 -7.53
CA LEU A 346 -13.39 11.84 -8.95
C LEU A 346 -13.99 13.10 -9.59
N GLY A 347 -15.23 13.45 -9.24
CA GLY A 347 -15.90 14.64 -9.77
C GLY A 347 -15.16 15.93 -9.43
N VAL A 348 -14.67 16.06 -8.18
CA VAL A 348 -13.87 17.20 -7.74
C VAL A 348 -12.59 17.31 -8.56
N TYR A 349 -11.83 16.23 -8.68
CA TYR A 349 -10.55 16.29 -9.40
C TYR A 349 -10.71 16.48 -10.90
N LYS A 350 -11.66 15.79 -11.55
CA LYS A 350 -11.91 15.98 -12.99
C LYS A 350 -12.34 17.42 -13.33
N SER A 351 -13.02 18.11 -12.41
CA SER A 351 -13.39 19.52 -12.62
C SER A 351 -12.19 20.47 -12.55
N ASN A 352 -11.13 20.10 -11.82
CA ASN A 352 -9.99 20.97 -11.51
C ASN A 352 -8.70 20.58 -12.23
N ILE A 353 -8.63 19.39 -12.83
CA ILE A 353 -7.38 18.82 -13.38
C ILE A 353 -6.72 19.72 -14.42
N THR A 354 -7.49 20.33 -15.34
CA THR A 354 -6.94 21.24 -16.34
C THR A 354 -6.21 22.43 -15.70
N SER A 355 -6.72 22.94 -14.58
CA SER A 355 -6.07 24.03 -13.83
C SER A 355 -4.79 23.56 -13.14
N ILE A 356 -4.81 22.36 -12.56
CA ILE A 356 -3.64 21.76 -11.90
C ILE A 356 -2.53 21.55 -12.94
N LEU A 357 -2.84 20.92 -14.07
CA LEU A 357 -1.89 20.67 -15.16
C LEU A 357 -1.36 21.97 -15.78
N GLY A 358 -2.21 22.97 -15.96
CA GLY A 358 -1.79 24.30 -16.41
C GLY A 358 -0.78 24.95 -15.47
N SER A 359 -0.99 24.82 -14.15
CA SER A 359 -0.07 25.31 -13.12
C SER A 359 1.29 24.60 -13.18
N ILE A 360 1.29 23.28 -13.44
CA ILE A 360 2.52 22.50 -13.60
C ILE A 360 3.29 22.94 -14.85
N ASN A 361 2.61 23.15 -15.97
CA ASN A 361 3.25 23.64 -17.19
C ASN A 361 3.93 24.98 -17.00
N TRP A 362 3.34 25.89 -16.22
CA TRP A 362 3.96 27.19 -15.93
C TRP A 362 5.28 27.08 -15.18
N VAL A 363 5.39 26.15 -14.23
CA VAL A 363 6.63 25.95 -13.45
C VAL A 363 7.66 25.06 -14.15
N MET A 364 7.27 24.35 -15.21
CA MET A 364 8.19 23.58 -16.06
C MET A 364 8.80 24.42 -17.20
N ASP A 365 8.13 25.48 -17.63
CA ASP A 365 8.69 26.44 -18.61
C ASP A 365 9.72 27.35 -17.93
N SER A 366 10.95 27.38 -18.44
CA SER A 366 12.05 28.12 -17.81
C SER A 366 11.85 29.63 -17.78
N ASP A 367 11.21 30.19 -18.81
CA ASP A 367 11.00 31.63 -18.93
C ASP A 367 9.90 32.06 -17.96
N LEU A 368 8.79 31.32 -17.93
CA LEU A 368 7.69 31.57 -16.98
C LEU A 368 8.12 31.30 -15.54
N LEU A 369 8.88 30.23 -15.27
CA LEU A 369 9.38 29.93 -13.93
C LEU A 369 10.26 31.07 -13.40
N TRP A 370 11.08 31.68 -14.26
CA TRP A 370 11.91 32.81 -13.85
C TRP A 370 11.07 34.03 -13.47
N GLU A 371 9.99 34.32 -14.21
CA GLU A 371 9.04 35.38 -13.84
C GLU A 371 8.32 35.07 -12.52
N LEU A 372 7.81 33.84 -12.37
CA LEU A 372 7.15 33.39 -11.14
C LEU A 372 8.08 33.38 -9.92
N LYS A 373 9.37 33.09 -10.09
CA LYS A 373 10.37 33.17 -9.02
C LYS A 373 10.57 34.62 -8.56
N LYS A 374 10.51 35.61 -9.46
CA LYS A 374 10.57 37.04 -9.06
C LYS A 374 9.36 37.48 -8.26
N GLU A 375 8.20 36.88 -8.52
CA GLU A 375 6.96 37.15 -7.81
C GLU A 375 6.82 36.33 -6.52
N GLY A 376 7.78 35.46 -6.19
CA GLY A 376 7.71 34.56 -5.03
C GLY A 376 6.63 33.48 -5.16
N LYS A 377 6.18 33.18 -6.39
CA LYS A 377 5.04 32.28 -6.66
C LYS A 377 5.44 30.93 -7.27
N GLY A 378 6.63 30.80 -7.84
CA GLY A 378 7.06 29.57 -8.50
C GLY A 378 7.03 28.34 -7.58
N ILE A 379 7.57 28.47 -6.35
CA ILE A 379 7.59 27.39 -5.35
C ILE A 379 6.16 27.07 -4.85
N GLU A 380 5.38 28.09 -4.51
CA GLU A 380 3.98 27.94 -4.06
C GLU A 380 3.15 27.17 -5.09
N ILE A 381 3.18 27.59 -6.36
CA ILE A 381 2.43 26.95 -7.45
C ILE A 381 2.92 25.51 -7.65
N GLY A 382 4.23 25.29 -7.72
CA GLY A 382 4.80 23.98 -7.95
C GLY A 382 4.46 22.96 -6.86
N ILE A 383 4.64 23.34 -5.58
CA ILE A 383 4.32 22.47 -4.44
C ILE A 383 2.83 22.17 -4.41
N THR A 384 1.96 23.19 -4.49
CA THR A 384 0.51 23.02 -4.36
C THR A 384 -0.07 22.20 -5.50
N ALA A 385 0.39 22.44 -6.74
CA ALA A 385 -0.02 21.65 -7.90
C ALA A 385 0.47 20.19 -7.80
N SER A 386 1.69 19.95 -7.31
CA SER A 386 2.20 18.59 -7.09
C SER A 386 1.38 17.81 -6.05
N LEU A 387 0.99 18.47 -4.95
CA LEU A 387 0.16 17.89 -3.88
C LEU A 387 -1.24 17.51 -4.38
N LYS A 388 -1.83 18.33 -5.26
CA LYS A 388 -3.13 18.04 -5.87
C LYS A 388 -3.02 16.94 -6.94
N LEU A 389 -1.95 16.96 -7.75
CA LEU A 389 -1.73 15.95 -8.78
C LEU A 389 -1.51 14.55 -8.17
N GLN A 390 -0.73 14.43 -7.09
CA GLN A 390 -0.52 13.11 -6.45
C GLN A 390 -1.83 12.49 -5.95
N ASN A 391 -2.77 13.30 -5.45
CA ASN A 391 -4.04 12.81 -4.93
C ASN A 391 -4.93 12.37 -6.08
N TYR A 392 -4.93 13.10 -7.20
CA TYR A 392 -5.65 12.67 -8.39
C TYR A 392 -5.10 11.33 -8.92
N ILE A 393 -3.78 11.20 -9.04
CA ILE A 393 -3.13 9.93 -9.42
C ILE A 393 -3.55 8.81 -8.46
N ALA A 394 -3.52 9.05 -7.14
CA ALA A 394 -3.93 8.04 -6.16
C ALA A 394 -5.40 7.63 -6.28
N VAL A 395 -6.32 8.58 -6.56
CA VAL A 395 -7.74 8.28 -6.81
C VAL A 395 -7.91 7.41 -8.06
N LEU A 396 -7.23 7.76 -9.16
CA LEU A 396 -7.31 7.00 -10.41
C LEU A 396 -6.74 5.58 -10.25
N THR A 397 -5.60 5.43 -9.57
CA THR A 397 -5.01 4.11 -9.27
C THR A 397 -5.97 3.28 -8.40
N ALA A 398 -6.51 3.84 -7.33
CA ALA A 398 -7.46 3.14 -6.47
C ALA A 398 -8.73 2.69 -7.21
N LEU A 399 -9.20 3.51 -8.17
CA LEU A 399 -10.33 3.15 -9.01
C LEU A 399 -9.98 1.99 -9.97
N ALA A 400 -8.77 1.98 -10.54
CA ALA A 400 -8.28 0.91 -11.42
C ALA A 400 -8.15 -0.43 -10.68
N GLU A 401 -7.64 -0.41 -9.44
CA GLU A 401 -7.54 -1.59 -8.58
C GLU A 401 -8.91 -2.13 -8.14
N SER A 402 -9.93 -1.28 -8.09
CA SER A 402 -11.27 -1.68 -7.69
C SER A 402 -11.93 -2.61 -8.73
N PRO A 403 -12.85 -3.49 -8.31
CA PRO A 403 -13.58 -4.39 -9.23
C PRO A 403 -14.68 -3.66 -10.01
N VAL A 404 -14.72 -2.33 -9.99
CA VAL A 404 -15.85 -1.53 -10.49
C VAL A 404 -15.77 -1.29 -11.99
N LEU A 405 -14.56 -1.10 -12.51
CA LEU A 405 -14.33 -0.75 -13.91
C LEU A 405 -14.33 -2.00 -14.79
N THR A 406 -14.88 -1.87 -16.00
CA THR A 406 -14.63 -2.84 -17.05
C THR A 406 -13.17 -2.76 -17.53
N ILE A 407 -12.70 -3.77 -18.28
CA ILE A 407 -11.32 -3.80 -18.78
C ILE A 407 -10.99 -2.57 -19.65
N GLY A 408 -11.95 -2.12 -20.47
CA GLY A 408 -11.78 -0.95 -21.34
C GLY A 408 -11.60 0.33 -20.54
N GLU A 409 -12.53 0.60 -19.61
CA GLU A 409 -12.47 1.77 -18.72
C GLU A 409 -11.20 1.75 -17.85
N ARG A 410 -10.81 0.57 -17.34
CA ARG A 410 -9.58 0.40 -16.57
C ARG A 410 -8.35 0.77 -17.40
N ARG A 411 -8.29 0.32 -18.65
CA ARG A 411 -7.19 0.67 -19.57
C ARG A 411 -7.09 2.19 -19.76
N GLU A 412 -8.21 2.88 -20.00
CA GLU A 412 -8.24 4.33 -20.18
C GLU A 412 -7.72 5.08 -18.94
N ILE A 413 -8.17 4.67 -17.75
CA ILE A 413 -7.73 5.25 -16.47
C ILE A 413 -6.23 5.03 -16.24
N LEU A 414 -5.72 3.82 -16.54
CA LEU A 414 -4.29 3.53 -16.43
C LEU A 414 -3.46 4.34 -17.42
N GLU A 415 -3.90 4.48 -18.67
CA GLU A 415 -3.25 5.34 -19.67
C GLU A 415 -3.21 6.81 -19.22
N GLU A 416 -4.28 7.29 -18.56
CA GLU A 416 -4.30 8.62 -17.95
C GLU A 416 -3.26 8.76 -16.84
N VAL A 417 -3.18 7.80 -15.91
CA VAL A 417 -2.17 7.80 -14.83
C VAL A 417 -0.74 7.81 -15.40
N LEU A 418 -0.46 6.95 -16.39
CA LEU A 418 0.84 6.89 -17.05
C LEU A 418 1.22 8.20 -17.73
N MET A 419 0.25 8.84 -18.40
CA MET A 419 0.42 10.15 -19.04
C MET A 419 0.66 11.27 -18.02
N LEU A 420 -0.10 11.32 -16.92
CA LEU A 420 0.08 12.31 -15.86
C LEU A 420 1.50 12.26 -15.27
N TYR A 421 2.05 11.06 -15.08
CA TYR A 421 3.42 10.92 -14.64
C TYR A 421 4.42 11.37 -15.70
N LYS A 422 4.32 10.82 -16.92
CA LYS A 422 5.29 11.04 -17.98
C LYS A 422 5.38 12.51 -18.41
N ASP A 423 4.23 13.14 -18.62
CA ASP A 423 4.15 14.45 -19.26
C ASP A 423 4.22 15.61 -18.24
N TYR A 424 3.87 15.36 -16.97
CA TYR A 424 3.80 16.40 -15.94
C TYR A 424 4.68 16.12 -14.73
N PHE A 425 4.44 15.02 -14.01
CA PHE A 425 5.15 14.80 -12.74
C PHE A 425 6.65 14.58 -12.94
N ARG A 426 7.04 13.85 -13.99
CA ARG A 426 8.45 13.63 -14.34
C ARG A 426 9.18 14.92 -14.68
N GLY A 427 8.50 15.86 -15.33
CA GLY A 427 9.03 17.20 -15.58
C GLY A 427 9.25 17.99 -14.29
N LEU A 428 8.30 17.93 -13.35
CA LEU A 428 8.46 18.53 -12.02
C LEU A 428 9.68 17.98 -11.27
N MET A 429 9.87 16.66 -11.27
CA MET A 429 11.04 16.03 -10.59
C MET A 429 12.38 16.52 -11.15
N LYS A 430 12.43 16.85 -12.45
CA LYS A 430 13.62 17.35 -13.13
C LYS A 430 13.79 18.87 -13.05
N SER A 431 12.77 19.58 -12.57
CA SER A 431 12.79 21.03 -12.40
C SER A 431 13.49 21.45 -11.09
N ASP A 432 13.68 22.75 -10.91
CA ASP A 432 14.19 23.34 -9.66
C ASP A 432 13.12 23.48 -8.56
N ILE A 433 11.91 22.97 -8.78
CA ILE A 433 10.83 23.05 -7.79
C ILE A 433 11.08 22.01 -6.67
N PRO A 434 11.12 22.43 -5.40
CA PRO A 434 11.25 21.51 -4.29
C PRO A 434 9.95 20.71 -4.12
N LEU A 435 10.07 19.38 -4.01
CA LEU A 435 8.95 18.46 -3.83
C LEU A 435 9.07 17.76 -2.48
N PHE A 436 7.96 17.60 -1.77
CA PHE A 436 7.95 16.75 -0.58
C PHE A 436 8.29 15.31 -0.95
N ALA A 437 9.19 14.68 -0.19
CA ALA A 437 9.52 13.27 -0.31
C ALA A 437 8.26 12.39 -0.20
N TYR A 438 7.29 12.81 0.63
CA TYR A 438 5.99 12.17 0.71
C TYR A 438 5.22 12.19 -0.62
N THR A 439 5.23 13.31 -1.34
CA THR A 439 4.58 13.44 -2.65
C THR A 439 5.21 12.51 -3.68
N LEU A 440 6.55 12.43 -3.66
CA LEU A 440 7.31 11.50 -4.52
C LEU A 440 6.99 10.04 -4.18
N ASP A 441 7.07 9.66 -2.90
CA ASP A 441 6.77 8.30 -2.44
C ASP A 441 5.36 7.87 -2.84
N SER A 442 4.40 8.78 -2.65
CA SER A 442 3.01 8.63 -3.04
C SER A 442 2.83 8.35 -4.54
N VAL A 443 3.42 9.18 -5.40
CA VAL A 443 3.32 8.99 -6.85
C VAL A 443 4.06 7.73 -7.28
N PHE A 444 5.22 7.42 -6.70
CA PHE A 444 5.96 6.20 -7.02
C PHE A 444 5.17 4.93 -6.68
N GLN A 445 4.50 4.89 -5.53
CA GLN A 445 3.63 3.77 -5.17
C GLN A 445 2.47 3.63 -6.17
N SER A 446 1.70 4.69 -6.41
CA SER A 446 0.58 4.66 -7.36
C SER A 446 0.99 4.28 -8.77
N MET A 447 2.14 4.79 -9.23
CA MET A 447 2.69 4.48 -10.54
C MET A 447 3.17 3.05 -10.65
N SER A 448 3.79 2.50 -9.61
CA SER A 448 4.25 1.10 -9.63
C SER A 448 3.09 0.11 -9.84
N VAL A 449 1.96 0.36 -9.19
CA VAL A 449 0.72 -0.41 -9.36
C VAL A 449 0.15 -0.20 -10.76
N ALA A 450 0.02 1.04 -11.22
CA ALA A 450 -0.53 1.33 -12.54
C ALA A 450 0.31 0.71 -13.68
N GLN A 451 1.64 0.76 -13.57
CA GLN A 451 2.57 0.10 -14.48
C GLN A 451 2.36 -1.43 -14.48
N ALA A 452 2.21 -2.04 -13.31
CA ALA A 452 1.99 -3.48 -13.20
C ALA A 452 0.64 -3.91 -13.78
N GLU A 453 -0.45 -3.20 -13.47
CA GLU A 453 -1.77 -3.47 -14.02
C GLU A 453 -1.80 -3.31 -15.55
N TYR A 454 -1.23 -2.22 -16.06
CA TYR A 454 -1.24 -1.95 -17.49
C TYR A 454 -0.47 -3.02 -18.28
N TYR A 455 0.65 -3.51 -17.73
CA TYR A 455 1.39 -4.64 -18.30
C TYR A 455 0.50 -5.86 -18.50
N PHE A 456 -0.37 -6.16 -17.52
CA PHE A 456 -1.29 -7.26 -17.65
C PHE A 456 -2.32 -7.03 -18.73
N LEU A 457 -2.69 -5.79 -19.05
CA LEU A 457 -3.68 -5.45 -20.07
C LEU A 457 -3.16 -5.55 -21.50
N VAL A 458 -1.95 -5.05 -21.77
CA VAL A 458 -1.37 -4.93 -23.13
C VAL A 458 -0.69 -6.21 -23.63
N THR A 459 -0.47 -6.31 -24.95
CA THR A 459 0.16 -7.44 -25.66
C THR A 459 1.13 -6.94 -26.75
N GLY A 460 1.94 -7.86 -27.29
CA GLY A 460 2.83 -7.59 -28.42
C GLY A 460 3.85 -6.48 -28.16
N GLU A 461 4.15 -5.69 -29.19
CA GLU A 461 5.13 -4.59 -29.14
C GLU A 461 4.79 -3.53 -28.10
N ILE A 462 3.50 -3.27 -27.85
CA ILE A 462 3.05 -2.30 -26.83
C ILE A 462 3.50 -2.76 -25.44
N ARG A 463 3.46 -4.07 -25.16
CA ARG A 463 3.93 -4.62 -23.89
C ARG A 463 5.43 -4.44 -23.71
N ASP A 464 6.20 -4.63 -24.78
CA ASP A 464 7.65 -4.49 -24.73
C ASP A 464 8.04 -3.01 -24.50
N GLN A 465 7.41 -2.08 -25.23
CA GLN A 465 7.59 -0.65 -25.01
C GLN A 465 7.20 -0.21 -23.59
N HIS A 466 6.12 -0.77 -23.05
CA HIS A 466 5.69 -0.53 -21.67
C HIS A 466 6.68 -1.07 -20.64
N MET A 467 7.34 -2.19 -20.93
CA MET A 467 8.39 -2.73 -20.07
C MET A 467 9.59 -1.79 -20.00
N ASP A 468 10.03 -1.24 -21.13
CA ASP A 468 11.11 -0.26 -21.16
C ASP A 468 10.76 0.99 -20.34
N GLN A 469 9.50 1.46 -20.43
CA GLN A 469 9.00 2.58 -19.62
C GLN A 469 8.96 2.24 -18.12
N SER A 470 8.59 1.01 -17.75
CA SER A 470 8.63 0.54 -16.37
C SER A 470 10.07 0.52 -15.82
N ILE A 471 11.05 0.13 -16.63
CA ILE A 471 12.48 0.14 -16.25
C ILE A 471 13.01 1.57 -16.11
N GLU A 472 12.62 2.46 -17.02
CA GLU A 472 12.93 3.89 -16.94
C GLU A 472 12.36 4.52 -15.67
N PHE A 473 11.11 4.19 -15.32
CA PHE A 473 10.46 4.62 -14.08
C PHE A 473 11.24 4.20 -12.83
N VAL A 474 11.69 2.93 -12.74
CA VAL A 474 12.52 2.47 -11.61
C VAL A 474 13.86 3.22 -11.56
N SER A 475 14.41 3.57 -12.73
CA SER A 475 15.64 4.37 -12.83
C SER A 475 15.45 5.80 -12.34
N ASP A 476 14.30 6.43 -12.65
CA ASP A 476 13.96 7.76 -12.15
C ASP A 476 13.88 7.77 -10.60
N ILE A 477 13.31 6.72 -9.97
CA ILE A 477 13.29 6.58 -8.50
C ILE A 477 14.71 6.56 -7.92
N PHE A 478 15.58 5.70 -8.48
CA PHE A 478 16.95 5.58 -7.98
C PHE A 478 17.74 6.88 -8.17
N ALA A 479 17.55 7.58 -9.29
CA ALA A 479 18.19 8.86 -9.56
C ALA A 479 17.81 9.93 -8.53
N VAL A 480 16.52 10.02 -8.16
CA VAL A 480 16.06 10.94 -7.11
C VAL A 480 16.69 10.59 -5.76
N ILE A 481 16.79 9.30 -5.42
CA ILE A 481 17.41 8.87 -4.17
C ILE A 481 18.91 9.22 -4.15
N ASP A 482 19.64 8.90 -5.22
CA ASP A 482 21.08 9.17 -5.31
C ASP A 482 21.39 10.67 -5.19
N GLU A 483 20.58 11.51 -5.84
CA GLU A 483 20.74 12.96 -5.82
C GLU A 483 20.48 13.55 -4.41
N GLU A 484 19.44 13.08 -3.73
CA GLU A 484 18.99 13.65 -2.45
C GLU A 484 19.52 12.90 -1.21
N TRP A 485 20.27 11.81 -1.42
CA TRP A 485 20.85 10.99 -0.36
C TRP A 485 21.60 11.78 0.72
N PRO A 486 22.46 12.77 0.39
CA PRO A 486 23.22 13.50 1.41
C PRO A 486 22.34 14.33 2.35
N LYS A 487 21.13 14.71 1.92
CA LYS A 487 20.19 15.48 2.73
C LYS A 487 19.25 14.55 3.47
N SER A 488 18.90 13.46 2.83
CA SER A 488 17.74 12.70 3.22
C SER A 488 18.10 11.25 3.07
N ARG A 489 18.17 10.58 4.21
CA ARG A 489 17.94 9.13 4.26
C ARG A 489 16.45 8.91 3.92
N VAL A 490 16.01 9.33 2.73
CA VAL A 490 14.59 9.35 2.35
C VAL A 490 14.08 7.94 2.52
N ARG A 491 13.11 7.78 3.41
CA ARG A 491 12.43 6.51 3.59
C ARG A 491 11.31 6.43 2.57
N PHE A 492 11.67 6.17 1.32
CA PHE A 492 10.71 5.74 0.33
C PHE A 492 10.21 4.34 0.68
N SER A 493 8.93 4.08 0.41
CA SER A 493 8.32 2.77 0.61
C SER A 493 8.70 1.82 -0.53
N LEU A 494 10.00 1.60 -0.72
CA LEU A 494 10.57 0.89 -1.86
C LEU A 494 10.04 -0.54 -2.03
N PHE A 495 9.68 -1.22 -0.93
CA PHE A 495 9.05 -2.53 -1.01
C PHE A 495 7.65 -2.51 -1.60
N VAL A 496 6.89 -1.41 -1.47
CA VAL A 496 5.58 -1.27 -2.15
C VAL A 496 5.80 -1.22 -3.66
N VAL A 497 6.76 -0.40 -4.11
CA VAL A 497 7.13 -0.28 -5.53
C VAL A 497 7.64 -1.62 -6.08
N ALA A 498 8.54 -2.26 -5.34
CA ALA A 498 9.15 -3.52 -5.75
C ALA A 498 8.13 -4.68 -5.73
N ASN A 499 7.18 -4.70 -4.80
CA ASN A 499 6.09 -5.68 -4.75
C ASN A 499 5.26 -5.65 -6.04
N ALA A 500 4.95 -4.46 -6.56
CA ALA A 500 4.19 -4.33 -7.80
C ALA A 500 5.00 -4.73 -9.03
N LEU A 501 6.24 -4.25 -9.16
CA LEU A 501 7.02 -4.36 -10.40
C LEU A 501 7.87 -5.63 -10.50
N CYS A 502 8.46 -6.13 -9.41
CA CYS A 502 9.33 -7.31 -9.47
C CYS A 502 8.62 -8.58 -9.99
N PRO A 503 7.37 -8.88 -9.62
CA PRO A 503 6.61 -9.99 -10.21
C PRO A 503 6.42 -9.83 -11.71
N VAL A 504 6.13 -8.62 -12.19
CA VAL A 504 5.99 -8.32 -13.62
C VAL A 504 7.30 -8.51 -14.37
N LEU A 505 8.40 -7.98 -13.86
CA LEU A 505 9.74 -8.15 -14.43
C LEU A 505 10.17 -9.63 -14.45
N THR A 506 9.81 -10.38 -13.42
CA THR A 506 10.05 -11.83 -13.32
C THR A 506 9.27 -12.60 -14.39
N ARG A 507 7.98 -12.28 -14.57
CA ARG A 507 7.12 -12.89 -15.62
C ARG A 507 7.64 -12.58 -17.02
N ALA A 508 8.14 -11.36 -17.23
CA ALA A 508 8.76 -10.94 -18.47
C ALA A 508 10.16 -11.54 -18.70
N LYS A 509 10.79 -12.11 -17.64
CA LYS A 509 12.18 -12.61 -17.65
C LYS A 509 13.21 -11.51 -17.94
N THR A 510 12.94 -10.30 -17.47
CA THR A 510 13.72 -9.09 -17.76
C THR A 510 14.07 -8.36 -16.47
N MET A 511 14.54 -9.06 -15.43
CA MET A 511 14.94 -8.41 -14.17
C MET A 511 16.19 -7.54 -14.41
N PRO A 512 16.09 -6.20 -14.42
CA PRO A 512 17.19 -5.32 -14.75
C PRO A 512 18.05 -5.05 -13.51
N GLU A 513 19.31 -4.67 -13.72
CA GLU A 513 20.23 -4.32 -12.63
C GLU A 513 19.68 -3.20 -11.74
N VAL A 514 18.99 -2.20 -12.32
CA VAL A 514 18.36 -1.12 -11.55
C VAL A 514 17.24 -1.61 -10.62
N GLY A 515 16.52 -2.67 -11.00
CA GLY A 515 15.53 -3.31 -10.14
C GLY A 515 16.19 -3.99 -8.94
N ILE A 516 17.26 -4.75 -9.21
CA ILE A 516 18.06 -5.42 -8.17
C ILE A 516 18.71 -4.37 -7.23
N ARG A 517 19.22 -3.27 -7.79
CA ARG A 517 19.80 -2.14 -7.03
C ARG A 517 18.79 -1.55 -6.06
N THR A 518 17.57 -1.27 -6.54
CA THR A 518 16.48 -0.72 -5.71
C THR A 518 16.08 -1.68 -4.60
N VAL A 519 15.98 -2.99 -4.87
CA VAL A 519 15.67 -3.99 -3.82
C VAL A 519 16.79 -4.10 -2.80
N TYR A 520 18.05 -4.10 -3.23
CA TYR A 520 19.20 -4.13 -2.31
C TYR A 520 19.22 -2.89 -1.41
N LEU A 521 18.98 -1.70 -1.97
CA LEU A 521 18.85 -0.47 -1.21
C LEU A 521 17.68 -0.54 -0.20
N ALA A 522 16.52 -1.06 -0.63
CA ALA A 522 15.36 -1.25 0.26
C ALA A 522 15.69 -2.16 1.45
N MET A 523 16.37 -3.29 1.21
CA MET A 523 16.83 -4.20 2.26
C MET A 523 17.82 -3.55 3.22
N ARG A 524 18.72 -2.68 2.72
CA ARG A 524 19.69 -1.96 3.54
C ARG A 524 19.06 -0.86 4.40
N LEU A 525 17.94 -0.30 3.97
CA LEU A 525 17.19 0.73 4.69
C LEU A 525 16.15 0.17 5.67
N LEU A 526 15.88 -1.14 5.61
CA LEU A 526 14.85 -1.78 6.40
C LEU A 526 15.21 -1.84 7.89
N ASP A 527 14.40 -1.19 8.72
CA ASP A 527 14.48 -1.34 10.18
C ASP A 527 13.66 -2.55 10.63
N ILE A 528 14.30 -3.71 10.65
CA ILE A 528 13.71 -5.00 11.01
C ILE A 528 13.06 -4.94 12.40
N ASN A 529 13.69 -4.26 13.37
CA ASN A 529 13.20 -4.19 14.75
C ASN A 529 11.91 -3.38 14.84
N THR A 530 11.84 -2.24 14.11
CA THR A 530 10.62 -1.44 14.06
C THR A 530 9.48 -2.19 13.36
N VAL A 531 9.77 -2.93 12.28
CA VAL A 531 8.76 -3.75 11.62
C VAL A 531 8.27 -4.85 12.57
N ASP A 532 9.16 -5.59 13.21
CA ASP A 532 8.80 -6.66 14.15
C ASP A 532 7.95 -6.14 15.32
N ALA A 533 8.32 -5.00 15.91
CA ALA A 533 7.53 -4.36 16.97
C ALA A 533 6.12 -3.90 16.50
N SER A 534 5.94 -3.68 15.19
CA SER A 534 4.63 -3.34 14.62
C SER A 534 3.65 -4.52 14.61
N GLN A 535 4.12 -5.76 14.76
CA GLN A 535 3.25 -6.94 14.85
C GLN A 535 2.22 -6.81 15.98
N ILE A 536 2.62 -6.21 17.11
CA ILE A 536 1.75 -6.02 18.29
C ILE A 536 0.98 -4.71 18.20
N THR A 537 1.64 -3.63 17.75
CA THR A 537 1.09 -2.27 17.86
C THR A 537 0.28 -1.86 16.63
N LYS A 538 0.62 -2.36 15.45
CA LYS A 538 -0.02 -2.09 14.14
C LYS A 538 0.01 -3.33 13.23
N PRO A 539 -0.75 -4.39 13.54
CA PRO A 539 -0.67 -5.67 12.81
C PRO A 539 -0.89 -5.56 11.30
N GLU A 540 -1.77 -4.65 10.84
CA GLU A 540 -1.99 -4.40 9.41
C GLU A 540 -0.73 -3.86 8.73
N THR A 541 -0.05 -2.90 9.37
CA THR A 541 1.22 -2.36 8.88
C THR A 541 2.30 -3.45 8.83
N TYR A 542 2.40 -4.31 9.85
CA TYR A 542 3.31 -5.45 9.86
C TYR A 542 3.05 -6.38 8.67
N ALA A 543 1.80 -6.80 8.47
CA ALA A 543 1.42 -7.70 7.39
C ALA A 543 1.74 -7.10 6.01
N THR A 544 1.47 -5.81 5.81
CA THR A 544 1.78 -5.10 4.55
C THR A 544 3.28 -5.05 4.29
N TYR A 545 4.10 -4.67 5.28
CA TYR A 545 5.56 -4.67 5.10
C TYR A 545 6.10 -6.08 4.83
N PHE A 546 5.60 -7.08 5.57
CA PHE A 546 6.05 -8.46 5.41
C PHE A 546 5.68 -9.00 4.03
N GLY A 547 4.43 -8.81 3.59
CA GLY A 547 3.92 -9.26 2.30
C GLY A 547 4.70 -8.65 1.13
N ASN A 548 4.85 -7.31 1.16
CA ASN A 548 5.59 -6.58 0.13
C ASN A 548 7.06 -7.03 0.03
N THR A 549 7.71 -7.25 1.19
CA THR A 549 9.11 -7.69 1.25
C THR A 549 9.27 -9.09 0.69
N ILE A 550 8.47 -10.06 1.15
CA ILE A 550 8.62 -11.46 0.73
C ILE A 550 8.20 -11.65 -0.73
N SER A 551 7.15 -10.99 -1.19
CA SER A 551 6.77 -11.02 -2.61
C SER A 551 7.91 -10.51 -3.50
N THR A 552 8.51 -9.37 -3.14
CA THR A 552 9.70 -8.83 -3.81
C THR A 552 10.85 -9.83 -3.82
N LEU A 553 11.21 -10.37 -2.65
CA LEU A 553 12.33 -11.32 -2.51
C LEU A 553 12.07 -12.65 -3.23
N THR A 554 10.82 -13.10 -3.34
CA THR A 554 10.44 -14.29 -4.11
C THR A 554 10.77 -14.11 -5.58
N SER A 555 10.44 -12.93 -6.13
CA SER A 555 10.78 -12.57 -7.50
C SER A 555 12.29 -12.54 -7.72
N ILE A 556 13.05 -11.91 -6.83
CA ILE A 556 14.51 -11.87 -6.92
C ILE A 556 15.13 -13.27 -6.77
N ALA A 557 14.72 -14.05 -5.78
CA ALA A 557 15.18 -15.42 -5.56
C ALA A 557 14.94 -16.31 -6.78
N SER A 558 13.79 -16.15 -7.43
CA SER A 558 13.42 -16.96 -8.60
C SER A 558 14.33 -16.76 -9.81
N GLN A 559 14.97 -15.58 -9.89
CA GLN A 559 15.87 -15.18 -10.97
C GLN A 559 17.35 -15.41 -10.63
N LEU A 560 17.74 -15.26 -9.36
CA LEU A 560 19.14 -15.29 -8.95
C LEU A 560 19.59 -16.64 -8.39
N LEU A 561 18.73 -17.35 -7.66
CA LEU A 561 19.11 -18.62 -7.04
C LEU A 561 18.90 -19.79 -7.98
N GLU A 562 19.69 -20.85 -7.81
CA GLU A 562 19.57 -22.10 -8.57
C GLU A 562 19.51 -23.33 -7.64
N GLY A 563 19.08 -24.48 -8.20
CA GLY A 563 19.12 -25.78 -7.51
C GLY A 563 18.31 -25.87 -6.21
N ASP A 564 18.84 -26.62 -5.24
CA ASP A 564 18.15 -26.89 -3.97
C ASP A 564 17.97 -25.64 -3.10
N GLU A 565 18.91 -24.70 -3.16
CA GLU A 565 18.83 -23.44 -2.41
C GLU A 565 17.65 -22.59 -2.91
N ARG A 566 17.51 -22.47 -4.24
CA ARG A 566 16.34 -21.85 -4.88
C ARG A 566 15.03 -22.50 -4.42
N ASN A 567 14.97 -23.82 -4.44
CA ASN A 567 13.75 -24.55 -4.11
C ASN A 567 13.33 -24.33 -2.65
N LYS A 568 14.29 -24.37 -1.71
CA LYS A 568 14.04 -24.11 -0.29
C LYS A 568 13.53 -22.70 -0.05
N VAL A 569 14.20 -21.69 -0.63
CA VAL A 569 13.82 -20.28 -0.47
C VAL A 569 12.44 -20.01 -1.06
N LEU A 570 12.17 -20.44 -2.29
CA LEU A 570 10.89 -20.16 -2.94
C LEU A 570 9.72 -20.86 -2.24
N LYS A 571 9.90 -22.10 -1.78
CA LYS A 571 8.86 -22.82 -1.02
C LYS A 571 8.51 -22.04 0.24
N ARG A 572 9.52 -21.60 1.00
CA ARG A 572 9.32 -20.80 2.22
C ARG A 572 8.61 -19.49 1.93
N CYS A 573 9.01 -18.79 0.87
CA CYS A 573 8.36 -17.54 0.49
C CYS A 573 6.87 -17.74 0.14
N VAL A 574 6.53 -18.77 -0.64
CA VAL A 574 5.14 -19.05 -1.04
C VAL A 574 4.28 -19.38 0.19
N GLU A 575 4.80 -20.18 1.13
CA GLU A 575 4.11 -20.46 2.40
C GLU A 575 3.77 -19.17 3.16
N VAL A 576 4.75 -18.28 3.32
CA VAL A 576 4.59 -17.01 4.03
C VAL A 576 3.63 -16.07 3.30
N ILE A 577 3.73 -15.96 1.97
CA ILE A 577 2.81 -15.14 1.17
C ILE A 577 1.37 -15.61 1.39
N LEU A 578 1.11 -16.91 1.32
CA LEU A 578 -0.24 -17.45 1.51
C LEU A 578 -0.77 -17.21 2.92
N ASP A 579 0.07 -17.33 3.96
CA ASP A 579 -0.29 -17.02 5.35
C ASP A 579 -0.69 -15.54 5.52
N ILE A 580 0.08 -14.63 4.92
CA ILE A 580 -0.22 -13.19 4.93
C ILE A 580 -1.54 -12.88 4.20
N GLN A 581 -1.80 -13.52 3.05
CA GLN A 581 -3.04 -13.31 2.31
C GLN A 581 -4.27 -13.84 3.08
N GLU A 582 -4.17 -14.99 3.73
CA GLU A 582 -5.21 -15.51 4.63
C GLU A 582 -5.48 -14.53 5.78
N TRP A 583 -4.41 -13.96 6.35
CA TRP A 583 -4.53 -12.94 7.39
C TRP A 583 -5.25 -11.69 6.87
N PHE A 584 -4.90 -11.16 5.69
CA PHE A 584 -5.59 -10.00 5.11
C PHE A 584 -7.08 -10.25 4.86
N VAL A 585 -7.42 -11.42 4.30
CA VAL A 585 -8.81 -11.84 4.10
C VAL A 585 -9.58 -11.82 5.43
N SER A 586 -8.98 -12.33 6.50
CA SER A 586 -9.59 -12.32 7.84
C SER A 586 -9.85 -10.90 8.39
N LYS A 587 -9.12 -9.88 7.92
CA LYS A 587 -9.34 -8.47 8.30
C LYS A 587 -10.28 -7.75 7.33
N GLY A 588 -10.74 -8.42 6.27
CA GLY A 588 -11.53 -7.82 5.20
C GLY A 588 -10.71 -6.83 4.37
N VAL A 589 -9.43 -7.13 4.17
CA VAL A 589 -8.53 -6.45 3.24
C VAL A 589 -8.29 -7.42 2.08
N ILE A 590 -8.71 -7.04 0.87
CA ILE A 590 -8.56 -7.88 -0.31
C ILE A 590 -7.84 -7.05 -1.37
N CYS A 591 -6.59 -7.43 -1.68
CA CYS A 591 -5.83 -6.87 -2.79
C CYS A 591 -5.78 -7.89 -3.92
N ARG A 592 -6.42 -7.58 -5.05
CA ARG A 592 -6.45 -8.46 -6.23
C ARG A 592 -5.04 -8.73 -6.75
N ASP A 593 -4.21 -7.71 -6.81
CA ASP A 593 -2.88 -7.78 -7.41
C ASP A 593 -1.93 -8.65 -6.58
N ASP A 594 -2.04 -8.58 -5.25
CA ASP A 594 -1.33 -9.50 -4.34
C ASP A 594 -1.80 -10.95 -4.54
N ILE A 595 -3.08 -11.21 -4.77
CA ILE A 595 -3.61 -12.56 -5.02
C ILE A 595 -3.18 -13.09 -6.40
N ILE A 596 -3.14 -12.22 -7.43
CA ILE A 596 -2.56 -12.54 -8.74
C ILE A 596 -1.07 -12.89 -8.59
N THR A 597 -0.36 -12.16 -7.74
CA THR A 597 1.06 -12.36 -7.45
C THR A 597 1.30 -13.65 -6.68
N ALA A 598 0.53 -13.92 -5.63
CA ALA A 598 0.56 -15.17 -4.87
C ALA A 598 0.27 -16.39 -5.76
N SER A 599 -0.71 -16.28 -6.65
CA SER A 599 -1.03 -17.32 -7.63
C SER A 599 0.15 -17.61 -8.55
N PHE A 600 0.84 -16.58 -9.03
CA PHE A 600 2.03 -16.73 -9.87
C PHE A 600 3.25 -17.26 -9.11
N HIS A 601 3.55 -16.72 -7.93
CA HIS A 601 4.67 -17.22 -7.13
C HIS A 601 4.48 -18.68 -6.77
N SER A 602 3.24 -19.12 -6.55
CA SER A 602 2.92 -20.53 -6.37
C SER A 602 3.32 -21.38 -7.58
N THR A 603 3.20 -20.88 -8.82
CA THR A 603 3.63 -21.63 -10.01
C THR A 603 5.13 -21.91 -10.06
N LEU A 604 5.94 -21.13 -9.33
CA LEU A 604 7.39 -21.30 -9.25
C LEU A 604 7.82 -22.51 -8.40
N VAL A 605 6.91 -23.06 -7.60
CA VAL A 605 7.20 -24.15 -6.65
C VAL A 605 6.38 -25.43 -6.87
N LEU A 606 5.37 -25.44 -7.75
CA LEU A 606 4.46 -26.60 -7.86
C LEU A 606 5.17 -27.93 -8.13
N ASN A 607 6.29 -27.88 -8.86
CA ASN A 607 7.08 -29.07 -9.20
C ASN A 607 7.96 -29.62 -8.07
N ILE A 608 8.11 -28.89 -6.97
CA ILE A 608 8.92 -29.30 -5.81
C ILE A 608 8.08 -29.65 -4.59
N LEU A 609 6.79 -29.33 -4.58
CA LEU A 609 5.86 -29.71 -3.51
C LEU A 609 5.56 -31.21 -3.56
N ASP A 610 5.36 -31.85 -2.41
CA ASP A 610 4.72 -33.17 -2.40
C ASP A 610 3.21 -33.07 -2.68
N ASP A 611 2.50 -34.21 -2.75
CA ASP A 611 1.09 -34.24 -3.13
C ASP A 611 0.19 -33.52 -2.11
N SER A 612 0.48 -33.66 -0.81
CA SER A 612 -0.29 -33.01 0.25
C SER A 612 -0.05 -31.51 0.28
N GLU A 613 1.22 -31.10 0.11
CA GLU A 613 1.59 -29.69 0.03
C GLU A 613 1.01 -29.02 -1.21
N LEU A 614 1.03 -29.71 -2.36
CA LEU A 614 0.44 -29.22 -3.59
C LEU A 614 -1.06 -29.02 -3.44
N GLU A 615 -1.78 -30.02 -2.91
CA GLU A 615 -3.21 -29.91 -2.65
C GLU A 615 -3.53 -28.72 -1.74
N LYS A 616 -2.76 -28.55 -0.65
CA LYS A 616 -2.91 -27.42 0.28
C LYS A 616 -2.71 -26.09 -0.42
N VAL A 617 -1.62 -25.91 -1.17
CA VAL A 617 -1.34 -24.66 -1.90
C VAL A 617 -2.41 -24.38 -2.96
N THR A 618 -2.80 -25.40 -3.73
CA THR A 618 -3.84 -25.26 -4.76
C THR A 618 -5.18 -24.85 -4.15
N ASN A 619 -5.61 -25.48 -3.05
CA ASN A 619 -6.89 -25.16 -2.41
C ASN A 619 -6.90 -23.74 -1.83
N LYS A 620 -5.78 -23.28 -1.26
CA LYS A 620 -5.62 -21.89 -0.81
C LYS A 620 -5.73 -20.89 -1.97
N ILE A 621 -5.05 -21.14 -3.09
CA ILE A 621 -5.13 -20.30 -4.28
C ILE A 621 -6.55 -20.27 -4.87
N ILE A 622 -7.25 -21.42 -4.89
CA ILE A 622 -8.66 -21.48 -5.30
C ILE A 622 -9.51 -20.57 -4.42
N ALA A 623 -9.39 -20.68 -3.10
CA ALA A 623 -10.15 -19.88 -2.16
C ALA A 623 -9.91 -18.37 -2.36
N LEU A 624 -8.64 -17.94 -2.44
CA LEU A 624 -8.30 -16.53 -2.65
C LEU A 624 -8.90 -15.97 -3.96
N ASN A 625 -8.82 -16.74 -5.06
CA ASN A 625 -9.42 -16.32 -6.34
C ASN A 625 -10.96 -16.25 -6.26
N ARG A 626 -11.61 -17.20 -5.59
CA ARG A 626 -13.07 -17.20 -5.41
C ARG A 626 -13.57 -16.10 -4.48
N ILE A 627 -12.79 -15.71 -3.48
CA ILE A 627 -13.10 -14.58 -2.60
C ILE A 627 -13.02 -13.27 -3.39
N THR A 628 -11.97 -13.12 -4.21
CA THR A 628 -11.72 -11.90 -4.99
C THR A 628 -12.78 -11.69 -6.07
N VAL A 629 -13.19 -12.75 -6.78
CA VAL A 629 -14.21 -12.67 -7.83
C VAL A 629 -15.59 -13.04 -7.30
N GLN A 630 -16.32 -12.04 -6.83
CA GLN A 630 -17.59 -12.22 -6.10
C GLN A 630 -18.72 -12.88 -6.91
N ASP A 631 -18.76 -12.61 -8.21
CA ASP A 631 -19.72 -13.17 -9.16
C ASP A 631 -19.06 -13.24 -10.53
N THR A 632 -18.72 -14.46 -10.97
CA THR A 632 -18.02 -14.70 -12.25
C THR A 632 -18.85 -14.37 -13.48
N LYS A 633 -20.18 -14.24 -13.36
CA LYS A 633 -21.06 -13.83 -14.47
C LYS A 633 -21.14 -12.32 -14.58
N LYS A 634 -21.16 -11.62 -13.45
CA LYS A 634 -21.20 -10.15 -13.39
C LYS A 634 -19.81 -9.54 -13.62
N TYR A 635 -18.78 -10.16 -13.08
CA TYR A 635 -17.39 -9.72 -13.05
C TYR A 635 -16.49 -10.65 -13.86
N ASP A 636 -16.95 -11.05 -15.05
CA ASP A 636 -16.22 -11.94 -15.97
C ASP A 636 -14.85 -11.37 -16.39
N TYR A 637 -14.73 -10.04 -16.39
CA TYR A 637 -13.46 -9.34 -16.61
C TYR A 637 -12.41 -9.54 -15.50
N GLU A 638 -12.83 -9.67 -14.23
CA GLU A 638 -11.91 -9.97 -13.13
C GLU A 638 -11.37 -11.39 -13.27
N VAL A 639 -12.23 -12.35 -13.67
CA VAL A 639 -11.79 -13.70 -14.03
C VAL A 639 -10.73 -13.63 -15.12
N ALA A 640 -10.97 -12.84 -16.17
CA ALA A 640 -10.04 -12.71 -17.29
C ALA A 640 -8.64 -12.25 -16.84
N MET A 641 -8.56 -11.25 -15.97
CA MET A 641 -7.29 -10.71 -15.46
C MET A 641 -6.53 -11.68 -14.55
N MET A 642 -7.23 -12.44 -13.71
CA MET A 642 -6.61 -13.38 -12.76
C MET A 642 -6.31 -14.76 -13.37
N ALA A 643 -6.96 -15.11 -14.49
CA ALA A 643 -7.03 -16.48 -14.98
C ALA A 643 -5.67 -17.13 -15.30
N SER A 644 -4.69 -16.40 -15.83
CA SER A 644 -3.46 -17.04 -16.33
C SER A 644 -2.68 -17.80 -15.25
N PRO A 645 -2.18 -17.17 -14.18
CA PRO A 645 -1.48 -17.91 -13.13
C PRO A 645 -2.40 -18.91 -12.41
N PHE A 646 -3.69 -18.59 -12.27
CA PHE A 646 -4.64 -19.49 -11.62
C PHE A 646 -4.83 -20.80 -12.38
N ILE A 647 -5.02 -20.74 -13.70
CA ILE A 647 -5.15 -21.92 -14.57
C ILE A 647 -3.87 -22.76 -14.55
N GLU A 648 -2.68 -22.14 -14.52
CA GLU A 648 -1.42 -22.88 -14.42
C GLU A 648 -1.35 -23.73 -13.15
N VAL A 649 -1.75 -23.17 -11.99
CA VAL A 649 -1.84 -23.92 -10.73
C VAL A 649 -2.80 -25.10 -10.86
N LEU A 650 -4.01 -24.87 -11.39
CA LEU A 650 -5.03 -25.91 -11.51
C LEU A 650 -4.65 -27.03 -12.48
N ILE A 651 -4.07 -26.70 -13.64
CA ILE A 651 -3.63 -27.70 -14.62
C ILE A 651 -2.52 -28.56 -14.02
N TYR A 652 -1.58 -27.95 -13.29
CA TYR A 652 -0.51 -28.70 -12.65
C TYR A 652 -1.06 -29.64 -11.57
N ALA A 653 -1.94 -29.13 -10.70
CA ALA A 653 -2.60 -29.91 -9.66
C ALA A 653 -3.40 -31.08 -10.24
N TRP A 654 -4.16 -30.85 -11.29
CA TRP A 654 -4.85 -31.93 -12.02
C TRP A 654 -3.88 -33.01 -12.51
N LYS A 655 -2.79 -32.62 -13.21
CA LYS A 655 -1.83 -33.57 -13.77
C LYS A 655 -1.11 -34.41 -12.71
N LYS A 656 -0.87 -33.84 -11.53
CA LYS A 656 -0.09 -34.50 -10.47
C LYS A 656 -0.96 -35.27 -9.47
N LEU A 657 -2.09 -34.70 -9.06
CA LEU A 657 -2.99 -35.28 -8.07
C LEU A 657 -4.10 -36.15 -8.69
N ASP A 658 -4.23 -36.14 -10.03
CA ASP A 658 -5.25 -36.88 -10.78
C ASP A 658 -6.69 -36.57 -10.33
N SER A 659 -6.94 -35.32 -9.95
CA SER A 659 -8.24 -34.85 -9.48
C SER A 659 -8.99 -34.06 -10.56
N ASP A 660 -10.10 -34.61 -11.02
CA ASP A 660 -11.00 -34.01 -12.02
C ASP A 660 -11.58 -32.66 -11.59
N ILE A 661 -11.64 -32.38 -10.29
CA ILE A 661 -12.16 -31.11 -9.75
C ILE A 661 -11.31 -29.94 -10.28
N TYR A 662 -9.98 -30.09 -10.27
CA TYR A 662 -9.07 -29.06 -10.76
C TYR A 662 -9.17 -28.84 -12.26
N LEU A 663 -9.32 -29.92 -13.04
CA LEU A 663 -9.50 -29.82 -14.49
C LEU A 663 -10.79 -29.07 -14.85
N LYS A 664 -11.90 -29.42 -14.17
CA LYS A 664 -13.20 -28.76 -14.38
C LYS A 664 -13.14 -27.27 -14.05
N LEU A 665 -12.50 -26.91 -12.94
CA LEU A 665 -12.33 -25.52 -12.54
C LEU A 665 -11.43 -24.75 -13.51
N ALA A 666 -10.34 -25.36 -13.96
CA ALA A 666 -9.44 -24.76 -14.94
C ALA A 666 -10.14 -24.49 -16.26
N ARG A 667 -10.95 -25.45 -16.75
CA ARG A 667 -11.76 -25.28 -17.96
C ARG A 667 -12.80 -24.19 -17.82
N ALA A 668 -13.57 -24.18 -16.72
CA ALA A 668 -14.57 -23.14 -16.47
C ALA A 668 -13.95 -21.74 -16.41
N THR A 669 -12.77 -21.62 -15.79
CA THR A 669 -12.00 -20.38 -15.73
C THR A 669 -11.51 -19.97 -17.11
N PHE A 670 -10.98 -20.91 -17.90
CA PHE A 670 -10.53 -20.68 -19.28
C PHE A 670 -11.67 -20.15 -20.16
N ASP A 671 -12.82 -20.84 -20.16
CA ASP A 671 -13.97 -20.48 -21.00
C ASP A 671 -14.51 -19.09 -20.66
N THR A 672 -14.60 -18.78 -19.37
CA THR A 672 -15.04 -17.45 -18.89
C THR A 672 -14.05 -16.36 -19.28
N ALA A 673 -12.75 -16.57 -19.02
CA ALA A 673 -11.71 -15.59 -19.33
C ALA A 673 -11.58 -15.33 -20.84
N TYR A 674 -11.58 -16.39 -21.66
CA TYR A 674 -11.51 -16.27 -23.12
C TYR A 674 -12.71 -15.50 -23.67
N THR A 675 -13.92 -15.82 -23.19
CA THR A 675 -15.14 -15.12 -23.61
C THR A 675 -15.11 -13.65 -23.19
N ALA A 676 -14.64 -13.34 -21.97
CA ALA A 676 -14.49 -11.98 -21.49
C ALA A 676 -13.48 -11.18 -22.34
N TRP A 677 -12.31 -11.73 -22.65
CA TRP A 677 -11.33 -11.04 -23.52
C TRP A 677 -11.94 -10.66 -24.88
N ILE A 678 -12.74 -11.55 -25.48
CA ILE A 678 -13.45 -11.25 -26.73
C ILE A 678 -14.53 -10.19 -26.52
N LYS A 679 -15.38 -10.36 -25.51
CA LYS A 679 -16.50 -9.46 -25.18
C LYS A 679 -16.05 -8.01 -25.02
N TYR A 680 -14.87 -7.80 -24.42
CA TYR A 680 -14.31 -6.47 -24.15
C TYR A 680 -13.32 -5.99 -25.24
N GLY A 681 -13.21 -6.67 -26.38
CA GLY A 681 -12.44 -6.21 -27.54
C GLY A 681 -10.93 -6.51 -27.53
N PHE A 682 -10.45 -7.33 -26.59
CA PHE A 682 -9.04 -7.72 -26.47
C PHE A 682 -8.72 -8.98 -27.27
N HIS A 683 -8.98 -8.95 -28.58
CA HIS A 683 -8.90 -10.14 -29.46
C HIS A 683 -7.51 -10.79 -29.50
N GLU A 684 -6.44 -10.00 -29.63
CA GLU A 684 -5.06 -10.54 -29.64
C GLU A 684 -4.75 -11.31 -28.35
N LYS A 685 -5.24 -10.80 -27.22
CA LYS A 685 -5.06 -11.42 -25.93
C LYS A 685 -5.87 -12.71 -25.77
N ALA A 686 -7.10 -12.73 -26.28
CA ALA A 686 -7.91 -13.94 -26.35
C ALA A 686 -7.19 -15.03 -27.18
N GLU A 687 -6.60 -14.68 -28.31
CA GLU A 687 -5.84 -15.61 -29.16
C GLU A 687 -4.55 -16.09 -28.46
N ASN A 688 -3.79 -15.19 -27.83
CA ASN A 688 -2.60 -15.57 -27.04
C ASN A 688 -2.97 -16.51 -25.88
N PHE A 689 -4.09 -16.25 -25.22
CA PHE A 689 -4.61 -17.06 -24.12
C PHE A 689 -5.07 -18.44 -24.61
N LYS A 690 -5.78 -18.49 -25.74
CA LYS A 690 -6.18 -19.74 -26.41
C LYS A 690 -4.99 -20.54 -26.89
N LYS A 691 -3.96 -19.91 -27.46
CA LYS A 691 -2.73 -20.58 -27.87
C LYS A 691 -2.01 -21.21 -26.67
N LYS A 692 -2.01 -20.54 -25.52
CA LYS A 692 -1.31 -21.02 -24.32
C LYS A 692 -2.03 -22.18 -23.62
N TYR A 693 -3.36 -22.14 -23.53
CA TYR A 693 -4.12 -23.10 -22.72
C TYR A 693 -5.11 -23.97 -23.51
N GLY A 694 -5.43 -23.62 -24.75
CA GLY A 694 -6.49 -24.26 -25.54
C GLY A 694 -6.22 -25.73 -25.88
N GLU A 695 -4.95 -26.11 -26.04
CA GLU A 695 -4.54 -27.49 -26.34
C GLU A 695 -4.82 -28.45 -25.17
N VAL A 696 -4.94 -27.94 -23.95
CA VAL A 696 -5.24 -28.75 -22.75
C VAL A 696 -6.65 -29.34 -22.81
N TRP A 697 -7.54 -28.73 -23.59
CA TRP A 697 -8.96 -29.09 -23.70
C TRP A 697 -9.30 -29.80 -25.01
N SER A 698 -8.32 -29.92 -25.92
CA SER A 698 -8.46 -30.58 -27.23
C SER A 698 -8.21 -32.08 -27.08
#